data_AF-A0A817TYS2-F1
#
_entry.id   AF-A0A817TYS2-F1
#
_cell.length_a   1.000
_cell.length_b   1.000
_cell.length_c   1.000
_cell.angle_alpha   90.00
_cell.angle_beta   90.00
_cell.angle_gamma   90.00
#
_symmetry.space_group_name_H-M   'P 1'
#
loop_
_entity.id
_entity.type
_entity.pdbx_description
1 polymer ?
#
loop_
_entity_poly.entity_id
_entity_poly.type
_entity_poly.pdbx_seq_one_letter_code
_entity_poly.pdbx_strand_id
1 'polypeptide(L)'
;MCGIFGYLNYLVKRDRRFIADILLNGLHRLEYRGYDSSGIAFDGDDIEGSDKNQSSKSRRACIVVRQKGKVDELDNAVRSLENINWDAEFTVHVGIAHTRWATHGEPNAVNSHPQRSDEQNQFVCVHNGIITNYKDIKQYLTNKGYRFESETDTEVVVKLVKYLYDKHKDENVSFQKLIEMACSQLEGAFALLFKSTHFPGELCATRRGSPMVIGVKCADQLAANHIPVMFSKEITNPRLSKDFNHQNSKDSRNDAHFLETTTANLRGVFSPPLMITDQAAVELAVTGNDRSIEYYFASDASAIIEHTNQVIFMEDDDLAVVNNGALTIHRTQHGEIIGQSTIREIHELKIELQQIMKGNYKYFMQKEIFEQPESVINTMRGRVNFSTKKVVLGGIKDYANEIRRCRRLILIACGTSYHSAVATRQLLEELSELPVMVELASDFLDRNTPVFRDDVCIFISQSGETADTILALRYCKQRGALILGFTNTVGSSISRESHCGVHINAGPEIGVASTKAYTSQFLALVLFGLVLSEDSISKEPRRKAIIDALQQLPDYIKRVLECDKKIREYAEALFNESSLLVMGRGFNFATCLEGALKLKELTYMHSEGILAGELKHGPLAMVDHAMPIVMIIMDDPVKTKCMNAFSQVQARGGQPVLICNEDDEELIKLVHRHIAIPRTVDCLQGILCVVPLQLLSFHIAVLRGYDVDCPRNLAKSVTVA
;
A
#
# COMPACT_ATOMS: atom_id res chain seq x y z
N MET A 1 -4.71 4.92 -1.41
CA MET A 1 -3.87 5.52 -0.33
C MET A 1 -3.37 6.86 -0.85
N CYS A 2 -3.35 7.93 -0.09
CA CYS A 2 -2.75 9.19 -0.58
C CYS A 2 -1.22 9.08 -0.75
N GLY A 3 -0.57 10.07 -1.36
CA GLY A 3 0.88 10.16 -1.53
C GLY A 3 1.47 11.36 -0.78
N ILE A 4 2.48 11.14 0.06
CA ILE A 4 3.30 12.20 0.68
C ILE A 4 4.66 12.21 0.00
N PHE A 5 5.15 13.40 -0.34
CA PHE A 5 6.54 13.63 -0.73
C PHE A 5 7.08 14.91 -0.06
N GLY A 6 8.34 14.90 0.34
CA GLY A 6 9.03 16.05 0.91
C GLY A 6 10.50 16.04 0.53
N TYR A 7 11.03 17.22 0.25
CA TYR A 7 12.42 17.43 -0.12
C TYR A 7 13.05 18.46 0.81
N LEU A 8 14.22 18.12 1.35
CA LEU A 8 15.05 19.03 2.13
C LEU A 8 16.46 18.99 1.56
N ASN A 9 16.94 20.13 1.07
CA ASN A 9 18.34 20.34 0.74
C ASN A 9 19.02 21.14 1.86
N TYR A 10 20.14 20.64 2.38
CA TYR A 10 20.92 21.31 3.40
C TYR A 10 22.37 21.47 2.94
N LEU A 11 22.82 22.73 2.86
CA LEU A 11 24.10 23.13 2.26
C LEU A 11 24.28 22.64 0.81
N VAL A 12 23.17 22.34 0.13
CA VAL A 12 23.12 21.99 -1.29
C VAL A 12 22.34 23.09 -1.99
N LYS A 13 23.02 23.83 -2.86
CA LYS A 13 22.46 24.98 -3.57
C LYS A 13 21.49 24.53 -4.66
N ARG A 14 20.22 24.93 -4.55
CA ARG A 14 19.15 24.66 -5.52
C ARG A 14 18.35 25.92 -5.81
N ASP A 15 17.94 26.10 -7.07
CA ASP A 15 16.99 27.16 -7.41
C ASP A 15 15.53 26.71 -7.12
N ARG A 16 14.63 27.69 -7.06
CA ARG A 16 13.20 27.43 -6.79
C ARG A 16 12.57 26.54 -7.85
N ARG A 17 12.97 26.68 -9.12
CA ARG A 17 12.46 25.86 -10.23
C ARG A 17 12.76 24.38 -9.99
N PHE A 18 14.01 24.05 -9.67
CA PHE A 18 14.43 22.70 -9.31
C PHE A 18 13.62 22.15 -8.13
N ILE A 19 13.38 22.98 -7.11
CA ILE A 19 12.61 22.56 -5.93
C ILE A 19 11.15 22.29 -6.28
N ALA A 20 10.53 23.11 -7.14
CA ALA A 20 9.17 22.82 -7.59
C ALA A 20 9.12 21.56 -8.46
N ASP A 21 10.05 21.42 -9.41
CA ASP A 21 10.11 20.27 -10.31
C ASP A 21 10.35 18.95 -9.53
N ILE A 22 11.22 18.94 -8.51
CA ILE A 22 11.45 17.73 -7.71
C ILE A 22 10.23 17.33 -6.87
N LEU A 23 9.49 18.31 -6.33
CA LEU A 23 8.25 18.05 -5.61
C LEU A 23 7.17 17.48 -6.55
N LEU A 24 6.99 18.08 -7.73
CA LEU A 24 6.02 17.63 -8.74
C LEU A 24 6.37 16.25 -9.28
N ASN A 25 7.65 16.00 -9.60
CA ASN A 25 8.13 14.67 -10.02
C ASN A 25 7.87 13.63 -8.94
N GLY A 26 8.14 13.93 -7.67
CA GLY A 26 7.80 13.08 -6.54
C GLY A 26 6.30 12.74 -6.49
N LEU A 27 5.42 13.70 -6.79
CA LEU A 27 3.97 13.44 -6.88
C LEU A 27 3.58 12.59 -8.09
N HIS A 28 4.20 12.78 -9.26
CA HIS A 28 3.97 11.89 -10.41
C HIS A 28 4.33 10.43 -10.09
N ARG A 29 5.38 10.20 -9.28
CA ARG A 29 5.73 8.86 -8.80
C ARG A 29 4.73 8.27 -7.81
N LEU A 30 3.81 9.07 -7.26
CA LEU A 30 2.81 8.68 -6.26
C LEU A 30 1.36 8.81 -6.76
N GLU A 31 1.14 9.31 -7.98
CA GLU A 31 -0.19 9.56 -8.54
C GLU A 31 -1.07 8.29 -8.58
N TYR A 32 -0.45 7.12 -8.82
CA TYR A 32 -1.15 5.83 -8.79
C TYR A 32 -1.78 5.49 -7.43
N ARG A 33 -1.34 6.16 -6.36
CA ARG A 33 -1.90 5.98 -5.02
C ARG A 33 -3.14 6.85 -4.83
N GLY A 34 -3.19 8.06 -5.40
CA GLY A 34 -4.35 8.95 -5.38
C GLY A 34 -4.20 10.14 -6.34
N TYR A 35 -5.30 10.55 -6.96
CA TYR A 35 -5.30 11.51 -8.07
C TYR A 35 -6.56 12.40 -8.13
N ASP A 36 -7.35 12.46 -7.05
CA ASP A 36 -8.56 13.32 -7.02
C ASP A 36 -8.17 14.80 -6.91
N SER A 37 -7.04 15.07 -6.25
CA SER A 37 -6.49 16.41 -6.03
C SER A 37 -5.04 16.32 -5.55
N SER A 38 -4.29 17.42 -5.66
CA SER A 38 -2.89 17.50 -5.25
C SER A 38 -2.49 18.91 -4.81
N GLY A 39 -1.34 19.04 -4.14
CA GLY A 39 -0.79 20.33 -3.77
C GLY A 39 0.66 20.28 -3.30
N ILE A 40 1.32 21.45 -3.30
CA ILE A 40 2.69 21.65 -2.81
C ILE A 40 2.80 22.88 -1.91
N ALA A 41 3.81 22.89 -1.04
CA ALA A 41 4.23 24.06 -0.29
C ALA A 41 5.75 24.21 -0.28
N PHE A 42 6.21 25.43 -0.56
CA PHE A 42 7.62 25.80 -0.66
C PHE A 42 7.83 27.27 -0.22
N ASP A 43 9.07 27.66 0.05
CA ASP A 43 9.38 29.03 0.48
C ASP A 43 9.24 30.03 -0.68
N GLY A 44 8.50 31.11 -0.41
CA GLY A 44 8.40 32.29 -1.25
C GLY A 44 9.62 33.20 -1.11
N ASP A 45 9.48 34.44 -1.57
CA ASP A 45 10.54 35.43 -1.52
C ASP A 45 10.78 35.94 -0.09
N ASP A 46 11.95 36.55 0.13
CA ASP A 46 12.30 37.15 1.42
C ASP A 46 11.31 38.27 1.78
N ILE A 47 10.84 38.27 3.02
CA ILE A 47 9.96 39.34 3.53
C ILE A 47 10.83 40.59 3.77
N GLU A 48 10.41 41.75 3.26
CA GLU A 48 11.12 43.01 3.48
C GLU A 48 11.37 43.27 4.98
N GLY A 49 12.64 43.53 5.35
CA GLY A 49 13.07 43.75 6.73
C GLY A 49 13.78 42.57 7.41
N SER A 50 13.93 41.42 6.73
CA SER A 50 14.78 40.32 7.20
C SER A 50 16.27 40.66 7.07
N ASP A 51 17.04 40.40 8.13
CA ASP A 51 18.46 40.75 8.22
C ASP A 51 19.29 39.96 7.19
N LYS A 52 19.69 40.61 6.09
CA LYS A 52 20.39 39.99 4.93
C LYS A 52 21.73 39.34 5.29
N ASN A 53 22.27 39.66 6.46
CA ASN A 53 23.57 39.15 6.95
C ASN A 53 23.49 37.81 7.70
N GLN A 54 22.29 37.26 7.94
CA GLN A 54 22.10 35.91 8.47
C GLN A 54 21.27 35.07 7.49
N SER A 55 21.92 34.57 6.43
CA SER A 55 21.31 33.76 5.36
C SER A 55 20.51 32.54 5.86
N SER A 56 20.77 32.06 7.09
CA SER A 56 20.08 30.92 7.69
C SER A 56 18.84 31.26 8.53
N LYS A 57 18.50 32.55 8.71
CA LYS A 57 17.34 33.01 9.51
C LYS A 57 16.45 34.04 8.80
N SER A 58 16.60 34.20 7.48
CA SER A 58 15.67 35.04 6.71
C SER A 58 14.27 34.44 6.80
N ARG A 59 13.31 35.20 7.33
CA ARG A 59 11.92 34.75 7.45
C ARG A 59 11.25 34.91 6.10
N ARG A 60 10.88 33.80 5.48
CA ARG A 60 10.20 33.75 4.18
C ARG A 60 8.74 33.41 4.36
N ALA A 61 7.90 33.93 3.47
CA ALA A 61 6.52 33.49 3.40
C ALA A 61 6.47 32.05 2.86
N CYS A 62 5.54 31.22 3.36
CA CYS A 62 5.29 29.91 2.78
C CYS A 62 4.23 30.04 1.69
N ILE A 63 4.54 29.61 0.47
CA ILE A 63 3.59 29.55 -0.65
C ILE A 63 2.94 28.17 -0.62
N VAL A 64 1.62 28.12 -0.78
CA VAL A 64 0.83 26.89 -0.85
C VAL A 64 0.01 26.91 -2.13
N VAL A 65 0.18 25.90 -2.97
CA VAL A 65 -0.57 25.73 -4.23
C VAL A 65 -1.32 24.42 -4.16
N ARG A 66 -2.61 24.45 -4.47
CA ARG A 66 -3.52 23.31 -4.35
C ARG A 66 -4.44 23.29 -5.55
N GLN A 67 -4.63 22.13 -6.15
CA GLN A 67 -5.47 21.98 -7.33
C GLN A 67 -6.29 20.69 -7.26
N LYS A 68 -7.50 20.74 -7.82
CA LYS A 68 -8.35 19.56 -8.03
C LYS A 68 -7.90 18.84 -9.31
N GLY A 69 -7.88 17.51 -9.28
CA GLY A 69 -7.50 16.67 -10.40
C GLY A 69 -6.09 16.09 -10.27
N LYS A 70 -5.59 15.60 -11.41
CA LYS A 70 -4.28 14.96 -11.56
C LYS A 70 -3.12 15.93 -11.30
N VAL A 71 -1.91 15.38 -11.15
CA VAL A 71 -0.70 16.17 -10.85
C VAL A 71 -0.39 17.17 -11.98
N ASP A 72 -0.70 16.86 -13.23
CA ASP A 72 -0.53 17.78 -14.37
C ASP A 72 -1.31 19.11 -14.19
N GLU A 73 -2.50 19.06 -13.58
CA GLU A 73 -3.28 20.27 -13.30
C GLU A 73 -2.59 21.15 -12.25
N LEU A 74 -1.97 20.52 -11.25
CA LEU A 74 -1.16 21.24 -10.26
C LEU A 74 0.11 21.81 -10.88
N ASP A 75 0.79 21.08 -11.78
CA ASP A 75 1.97 21.58 -12.47
C ASP A 75 1.63 22.86 -13.26
N ASN A 76 0.55 22.84 -14.03
CA ASN A 76 0.05 24.02 -14.73
C ASN A 76 -0.22 25.19 -13.76
N ALA A 77 -0.88 24.93 -12.64
CA ALA A 77 -1.17 25.95 -11.62
C ALA A 77 0.12 26.55 -11.02
N VAL A 78 1.09 25.70 -10.67
CA VAL A 78 2.39 26.12 -10.12
C VAL A 78 3.17 26.97 -11.13
N ARG A 79 3.21 26.56 -12.39
CA ARG A 79 3.89 27.31 -13.46
C ARG A 79 3.21 28.63 -13.80
N SER A 80 1.91 28.76 -13.52
CA SER A 80 1.13 29.98 -13.79
C SER A 80 1.25 31.07 -12.72
N LEU A 81 1.97 30.83 -11.62
CA LEU A 81 2.12 31.80 -10.54
C LEU A 81 2.85 33.07 -11.01
N GLU A 82 2.19 34.21 -10.86
CA GLU A 82 2.74 35.53 -11.12
C GLU A 82 3.59 36.03 -9.94
N ASN A 83 4.55 36.91 -10.21
CA ASN A 83 5.40 37.58 -9.20
C ASN A 83 6.25 36.63 -8.32
N ILE A 84 6.68 35.49 -8.86
CA ILE A 84 7.63 34.56 -8.21
C ILE A 84 8.97 34.59 -8.93
N ASN A 85 10.06 34.80 -8.18
CA ASN A 85 11.41 34.63 -8.71
C ASN A 85 11.81 33.14 -8.78
N TRP A 86 11.64 32.51 -9.94
CA TRP A 86 11.97 31.09 -10.13
C TRP A 86 13.47 30.77 -10.04
N ASP A 87 14.33 31.76 -10.23
CA ASP A 87 15.78 31.61 -10.20
C ASP A 87 16.37 31.96 -8.83
N ALA A 88 15.52 32.19 -7.82
CA ALA A 88 15.96 32.37 -6.43
C ALA A 88 16.66 31.10 -5.92
N GLU A 89 17.85 31.26 -5.36
CA GLU A 89 18.71 30.15 -4.92
C GLU A 89 18.64 29.93 -3.41
N PHE A 90 18.54 28.67 -3.02
CA PHE A 90 18.44 28.23 -1.64
C PHE A 90 19.55 27.23 -1.33
N THR A 91 20.35 27.53 -0.30
CA THR A 91 21.32 26.58 0.26
C THR A 91 20.68 25.67 1.31
N VAL A 92 19.63 26.16 1.97
CA VAL A 92 18.77 25.39 2.87
C VAL A 92 17.32 25.67 2.50
N HIS A 93 16.54 24.64 2.19
CA HIS A 93 15.11 24.75 1.89
C HIS A 93 14.37 23.48 2.27
N VAL A 94 13.08 23.65 2.59
CA VAL A 94 12.13 22.57 2.84
C VAL A 94 10.91 22.73 1.94
N GLY A 95 10.63 21.70 1.14
CA GLY A 95 9.44 21.57 0.32
C GLY A 95 8.61 20.36 0.75
N ILE A 96 7.28 20.49 0.77
CA ILE A 96 6.36 19.36 1.01
C ILE A 96 5.28 19.31 -0.08
N ALA A 97 4.81 18.12 -0.39
CA ALA A 97 3.90 17.85 -1.49
C ALA A 97 2.95 16.69 -1.14
N HIS A 98 1.75 16.70 -1.73
CA HIS A 98 0.75 15.67 -1.49
C HIS A 98 -0.13 15.37 -2.71
N THR A 99 -0.46 14.09 -2.90
CA THR A 99 -1.58 13.64 -3.74
C THR A 99 -2.66 13.00 -2.87
N ARG A 100 -3.91 13.36 -3.11
CA ARG A 100 -5.04 13.00 -2.25
C ARG A 100 -6.05 12.11 -2.98
N TRP A 101 -6.46 11.04 -2.30
CA TRP A 101 -7.67 10.27 -2.57
C TRP A 101 -8.68 10.61 -1.46
N ALA A 102 -9.79 11.24 -1.80
CA ALA A 102 -10.67 11.88 -0.83
C ALA A 102 -11.51 10.85 -0.05
N THR A 103 -11.30 10.74 1.27
CA THR A 103 -12.17 9.96 2.18
C THR A 103 -13.21 10.84 2.89
N HIS A 104 -12.85 12.08 3.23
CA HIS A 104 -13.71 13.08 3.87
C HIS A 104 -13.75 14.38 3.06
N GLY A 105 -14.94 14.93 2.84
CA GLY A 105 -15.12 16.16 2.05
C GLY A 105 -14.88 15.95 0.55
N GLU A 106 -15.55 16.76 -0.27
CA GLU A 106 -15.42 16.67 -1.72
C GLU A 106 -13.99 17.01 -2.20
N PRO A 107 -13.53 16.43 -3.34
CA PRO A 107 -12.30 16.87 -3.97
C PRO A 107 -12.41 18.30 -4.49
N ASN A 108 -11.71 19.23 -3.84
CA ASN A 108 -11.55 20.63 -4.22
C ASN A 108 -10.22 21.19 -3.67
N ALA A 109 -9.80 22.37 -4.11
CA ALA A 109 -8.53 22.96 -3.70
C ALA A 109 -8.43 23.26 -2.19
N VAL A 110 -9.56 23.51 -1.51
CA VAL A 110 -9.58 23.81 -0.06
C VAL A 110 -9.34 22.54 0.76
N ASN A 111 -9.89 21.41 0.32
CA ASN A 111 -9.74 20.10 0.95
C ASN A 111 -8.42 19.40 0.55
N SER A 112 -7.75 19.85 -0.51
CA SER A 112 -6.40 19.38 -0.86
C SER A 112 -5.38 19.72 0.23
N HIS A 113 -4.35 18.88 0.36
CA HIS A 113 -3.19 19.17 1.19
C HIS A 113 -2.11 19.87 0.34
N PRO A 114 -1.16 20.62 0.94
CA PRO A 114 -0.96 20.86 2.38
C PRO A 114 -2.09 21.66 3.05
N GLN A 115 -2.52 21.25 4.24
CA GLN A 115 -3.42 22.05 5.08
C GLN A 115 -2.62 23.09 5.88
N ARG A 116 -3.23 24.25 6.13
CA ARG A 116 -2.58 25.40 6.78
C ARG A 116 -3.21 25.77 8.11
N SER A 117 -2.38 26.25 9.03
CA SER A 117 -2.82 26.71 10.36
C SER A 117 -3.49 28.09 10.36
N ASP A 118 -3.16 28.97 9.43
CA ASP A 118 -3.74 30.31 9.30
C ASP A 118 -3.54 30.85 7.88
N GLU A 119 -4.03 32.06 7.63
CA GLU A 119 -3.91 32.74 6.33
C GLU A 119 -2.45 33.05 5.95
N GLN A 120 -1.54 33.12 6.93
CA GLN A 120 -0.12 33.39 6.74
C GLN A 120 0.71 32.11 6.57
N ASN A 121 0.06 30.94 6.56
CA ASN A 121 0.70 29.64 6.41
C ASN A 121 1.81 29.39 7.46
N GLN A 122 1.62 29.82 8.72
CA GLN A 122 2.65 29.72 9.76
C GLN A 122 3.16 28.29 9.98
N PHE A 123 2.23 27.34 9.97
CA PHE A 123 2.44 25.90 9.94
C PHE A 123 1.62 25.30 8.81
N VAL A 124 2.22 24.36 8.08
CA VAL A 124 1.58 23.57 7.04
C VAL A 124 1.88 22.08 7.23
N CYS A 125 0.92 21.23 6.88
CA CYS A 125 1.03 19.79 7.07
C CYS A 125 0.41 19.01 5.89
N VAL A 126 1.04 17.89 5.53
CA VAL A 126 0.44 16.88 4.65
C VAL A 126 0.21 15.59 5.45
N HIS A 127 -0.89 14.90 5.15
CA HIS A 127 -1.39 13.78 5.94
C HIS A 127 -1.90 12.63 5.06
N ASN A 128 -1.47 11.41 5.38
CA ASN A 128 -2.05 10.16 4.90
C ASN A 128 -2.65 9.42 6.08
N GLY A 129 -3.95 9.12 6.04
CA GLY A 129 -4.61 8.46 7.17
C GLY A 129 -5.97 9.07 7.48
N ILE A 130 -6.47 8.75 8.67
CA ILE A 130 -7.69 9.32 9.25
C ILE A 130 -7.42 9.62 10.73
N ILE A 131 -7.71 10.85 11.14
CA ILE A 131 -7.75 11.25 12.55
C ILE A 131 -9.15 10.98 13.09
N THR A 132 -9.30 9.95 13.92
CA THR A 132 -10.62 9.46 14.35
C THR A 132 -11.33 10.39 15.33
N ASN A 133 -10.57 11.13 16.14
CA ASN A 133 -11.08 12.07 17.14
C ASN A 133 -11.08 13.54 16.65
N TYR A 134 -11.04 13.78 15.33
CA TYR A 134 -10.93 15.14 14.77
C TYR A 134 -12.09 16.06 15.17
N LYS A 135 -13.29 15.52 15.41
CA LYS A 135 -14.49 16.30 15.79
C LYS A 135 -14.31 16.98 17.15
N ASP A 136 -13.78 16.24 18.13
CA ASP A 136 -13.57 16.72 19.49
C ASP A 136 -12.51 17.82 19.52
N ILE A 137 -11.41 17.60 18.81
CA ILE A 137 -10.32 18.59 18.71
C ILE A 137 -10.79 19.83 17.92
N LYS A 138 -11.57 19.65 16.84
CA LYS A 138 -12.16 20.76 16.07
C LYS A 138 -13.04 21.63 16.95
N GLN A 139 -13.95 21.02 17.71
CA GLN A 139 -14.82 21.74 18.64
C GLN A 139 -14.02 22.50 19.70
N TYR A 140 -13.00 21.86 20.29
CA TYR A 140 -12.12 22.50 21.25
C TYR A 140 -11.41 23.73 20.68
N LEU A 141 -10.81 23.61 19.49
CA LEU A 141 -10.09 24.71 18.83
C LEU A 141 -11.02 25.84 18.38
N THR A 142 -12.23 25.53 17.92
CA THR A 142 -13.26 26.53 17.62
C THR A 142 -13.63 27.34 18.86
N ASN A 143 -13.78 26.69 20.02
CA ASN A 143 -14.03 27.38 21.29
C ASN A 143 -12.86 28.28 21.73
N LYS A 144 -11.64 28.00 21.27
CA LYS A 144 -10.45 28.85 21.48
C LYS A 144 -10.27 29.94 20.42
N GLY A 145 -11.22 30.09 19.49
CA GLY A 145 -11.25 31.16 18.49
C GLY A 145 -10.60 30.82 17.15
N TYR A 146 -10.14 29.57 16.94
CA TYR A 146 -9.62 29.14 15.64
C TYR A 146 -10.76 28.90 14.65
N ARG A 147 -10.63 29.46 13.45
CA ARG A 147 -11.57 29.26 12.34
C ARG A 147 -11.05 28.16 11.41
N PHE A 148 -11.98 27.34 10.92
CA PHE A 148 -11.68 26.26 9.97
C PHE A 148 -12.16 26.64 8.57
N GLU A 149 -11.35 26.34 7.56
CA GLU A 149 -11.68 26.60 6.15
C GLU A 149 -12.10 25.33 5.39
N SER A 150 -11.68 24.15 5.85
CA SER A 150 -11.89 22.86 5.19
C SER A 150 -12.80 21.92 5.99
N GLU A 151 -13.23 20.87 5.31
CA GLU A 151 -13.98 19.75 5.90
C GLU A 151 -13.07 18.60 6.31
N THR A 152 -11.75 18.76 6.15
CA THR A 152 -10.78 17.70 6.39
C THR A 152 -10.44 17.57 7.86
N ASP A 153 -10.22 16.33 8.28
CA ASP A 153 -9.63 15.97 9.57
C ASP A 153 -8.18 16.50 9.69
N THR A 154 -7.44 16.57 8.59
CA THR A 154 -6.07 17.10 8.53
C THR A 154 -5.94 18.54 9.01
N GLU A 155 -6.91 19.42 8.73
CA GLU A 155 -6.82 20.82 9.16
C GLU A 155 -6.76 20.94 10.69
N VAL A 156 -7.44 20.04 11.40
CA VAL A 156 -7.45 19.99 12.86
C VAL A 156 -6.04 19.78 13.42
N VAL A 157 -5.22 18.96 12.75
CA VAL A 157 -3.84 18.69 13.15
C VAL A 157 -2.98 19.96 13.09
N VAL A 158 -3.04 20.69 11.98
CA VAL A 158 -2.19 21.88 11.80
C VAL A 158 -2.65 23.07 12.65
N LYS A 159 -3.96 23.20 12.89
CA LYS A 159 -4.52 24.17 13.85
C LYS A 159 -4.10 23.84 15.29
N LEU A 160 -4.07 22.56 15.66
CA LEU A 160 -3.63 22.11 16.98
C LEU A 160 -2.16 22.45 17.23
N VAL A 161 -1.27 22.21 16.24
CA VAL A 161 0.15 22.60 16.33
C VAL A 161 0.30 24.10 16.57
N LYS A 162 -0.46 24.92 15.83
CA LYS A 162 -0.45 26.38 16.03
C LYS A 162 -0.94 26.77 17.42
N TYR A 163 -2.02 26.17 17.92
CA TYR A 163 -2.51 26.41 19.28
C TYR A 163 -1.46 26.11 20.35
N LEU A 164 -0.74 25.00 20.20
CA LEU A 164 0.34 24.63 21.13
C LEU A 164 1.52 25.62 21.03
N TYR A 165 1.88 26.05 19.81
CA TYR A 165 2.88 27.09 19.62
C TYR A 165 2.50 28.41 20.28
N ASP A 166 1.28 28.89 20.05
CA ASP A 166 0.79 30.15 20.62
C ASP A 166 0.76 30.11 22.17
N LYS A 167 0.46 28.94 22.76
CA LYS A 167 0.45 28.73 24.22
C LYS A 167 1.85 28.69 24.84
N HIS A 168 2.84 28.17 24.12
CA HIS A 168 4.21 27.94 24.62
C HIS A 168 5.25 28.87 23.97
N LYS A 169 4.81 29.96 23.32
CA LYS A 169 5.68 30.84 22.54
C LYS A 169 6.79 31.48 23.39
N ASP A 170 6.52 31.73 24.67
CA ASP A 170 7.47 32.34 25.60
C ASP A 170 8.49 31.33 26.18
N GLU A 171 8.31 30.04 25.91
CA GLU A 171 9.12 28.95 26.48
C GLU A 171 10.22 28.43 25.53
N ASN A 172 10.42 29.07 24.36
CA ASN A 172 11.36 28.62 23.31
C ASN A 172 11.23 27.11 22.98
N VAL A 173 9.98 26.66 22.82
CA VAL A 173 9.67 25.26 22.54
C VAL A 173 10.22 24.83 21.17
N SER A 174 10.88 23.67 21.11
CA SER A 174 11.43 23.11 19.87
C SER A 174 10.32 22.59 18.94
N PHE A 175 10.60 22.51 17.64
CA PHE A 175 9.63 22.00 16.67
C PHE A 175 9.23 20.56 17.00
N GLN A 176 10.22 19.71 17.35
CA GLN A 176 10.01 18.37 17.87
C GLN A 176 8.94 18.36 18.97
N LYS A 177 9.11 19.20 20.01
CA LYS A 177 8.25 19.12 21.19
C LYS A 177 6.81 19.51 20.90
N LEU A 178 6.61 20.48 20.01
CA LEU A 178 5.28 20.86 19.54
C LEU A 178 4.58 19.70 18.83
N ILE A 179 5.30 18.99 17.95
CA ILE A 179 4.74 17.86 17.22
C ILE A 179 4.46 16.69 18.16
N GLU A 180 5.36 16.37 19.10
CA GLU A 180 5.09 15.37 20.15
C GLU A 180 3.80 15.67 20.92
N MET A 181 3.65 16.92 21.37
CA MET A 181 2.46 17.36 22.11
C MET A 181 1.19 17.26 21.24
N ALA A 182 1.25 17.64 19.97
CA ALA A 182 0.11 17.51 19.06
C ALA A 182 -0.26 16.04 18.87
N CYS A 183 0.71 15.17 18.53
CA CYS A 183 0.50 13.75 18.27
C CYS A 183 -0.02 12.98 19.50
N SER A 184 0.30 13.43 20.71
CA SER A 184 -0.28 12.85 21.94
C SER A 184 -1.79 13.02 22.06
N GLN A 185 -2.38 13.98 21.33
CA GLN A 185 -3.82 14.23 21.32
C GLN A 185 -4.52 13.60 20.11
N LEU A 186 -3.76 13.04 19.14
CA LEU A 186 -4.32 12.48 17.93
C LEU A 186 -4.61 10.99 18.10
N GLU A 187 -5.82 10.59 17.71
CA GLU A 187 -6.22 9.19 17.59
C GLU A 187 -6.40 8.81 16.12
N GLY A 188 -6.23 7.52 15.84
CA GLY A 188 -6.36 6.96 14.49
C GLY A 188 -5.03 6.55 13.88
N ALA A 189 -5.01 6.45 12.55
CA ALA A 189 -3.84 6.08 11.76
C ALA A 189 -3.46 7.26 10.88
N PHE A 190 -2.20 7.69 10.94
CA PHE A 190 -1.69 8.85 10.22
C PHE A 190 -0.21 8.71 9.86
N ALA A 191 0.20 9.27 8.74
CA ALA A 191 1.57 9.68 8.46
C ALA A 191 1.53 11.18 8.17
N LEU A 192 2.32 11.94 8.89
CA LEU A 192 2.28 13.41 8.90
C LEU A 192 3.66 13.95 8.57
N LEU A 193 3.69 15.00 7.75
CA LEU A 193 4.90 15.75 7.44
C LEU A 193 4.63 17.24 7.60
N PHE A 194 5.44 17.91 8.40
CA PHE A 194 5.23 19.29 8.85
C PHE A 194 6.35 20.22 8.39
N LYS A 195 5.94 21.43 8.00
CA LYS A 195 6.81 22.57 7.72
C LYS A 195 6.28 23.82 8.43
N SER A 196 7.18 24.70 8.87
CA SER A 196 6.80 25.95 9.53
C SER A 196 7.70 27.12 9.15
N THR A 197 7.12 28.32 9.11
CA THR A 197 7.89 29.58 8.97
C THR A 197 8.60 29.99 10.27
N HIS A 198 8.28 29.37 11.40
CA HIS A 198 8.93 29.61 12.69
C HIS A 198 10.21 28.76 12.88
N PHE A 199 10.30 27.65 12.14
CA PHE A 199 11.42 26.70 12.19
C PHE A 199 12.01 26.54 10.78
N PRO A 200 12.62 27.60 10.22
CA PRO A 200 13.10 27.59 8.84
C PRO A 200 14.22 26.55 8.65
N GLY A 201 14.12 25.75 7.59
CA GLY A 201 15.08 24.67 7.32
C GLY A 201 14.88 23.40 8.16
N GLU A 202 13.91 23.38 9.08
CA GLU A 202 13.54 22.19 9.85
C GLU A 202 12.34 21.46 9.22
N LEU A 203 12.32 20.15 9.37
CA LEU A 203 11.24 19.28 8.91
C LEU A 203 10.96 18.20 9.95
N CYS A 204 9.68 18.00 10.29
CA CYS A 204 9.25 16.95 11.21
C CYS A 204 8.33 15.97 10.48
N ALA A 205 8.61 14.68 10.61
CA ALA A 205 7.77 13.61 10.10
C ALA A 205 7.41 12.63 11.20
N THR A 206 6.19 12.10 11.20
CA THR A 206 5.79 11.06 12.16
C THR A 206 4.78 10.12 11.52
N ARG A 207 4.66 8.90 12.07
CA ARG A 207 3.65 7.94 11.63
C ARG A 207 3.05 7.12 12.77
N ARG A 208 1.83 6.66 12.53
CA ARG A 208 1.12 5.61 13.27
C ARG A 208 0.17 4.92 12.29
N GLY A 209 0.37 3.66 11.96
CA GLY A 209 -0.50 2.90 11.06
C GLY A 209 -0.50 3.31 9.56
N SER A 210 0.32 4.29 9.13
CA SER A 210 0.51 4.63 7.72
C SER A 210 2.01 4.67 7.35
N PRO A 211 2.43 4.17 6.17
CA PRO A 211 3.84 4.17 5.77
C PRO A 211 4.48 5.56 5.69
N MET A 212 5.74 5.65 6.13
CA MET A 212 6.64 6.78 5.94
C MET A 212 8.08 6.26 5.83
N VAL A 213 8.81 6.74 4.82
CA VAL A 213 10.18 6.33 4.49
C VAL A 213 11.02 7.59 4.28
N ILE A 214 12.28 7.55 4.73
CA ILE A 214 13.23 8.65 4.60
C ILE A 214 14.39 8.19 3.72
N GLY A 215 14.55 8.79 2.55
CA GLY A 215 15.72 8.66 1.69
C GLY A 215 16.80 9.66 2.09
N VAL A 216 18.06 9.22 2.05
CA VAL A 216 19.22 10.06 2.36
C VAL A 216 20.20 10.06 1.20
N LYS A 217 20.73 11.23 0.85
CA LYS A 217 21.77 11.39 -0.16
C LYS A 217 22.79 12.44 0.29
N CYS A 218 24.05 12.06 0.33
CA CYS A 218 25.18 12.94 0.65
C CYS A 218 26.37 12.58 -0.24
N ALA A 219 27.28 13.55 -0.44
CA ALA A 219 28.49 13.33 -1.24
C ALA A 219 29.54 12.50 -0.49
N ASP A 220 29.63 12.69 0.83
CA ASP A 220 30.56 12.02 1.73
C ASP A 220 29.89 10.88 2.52
N GLN A 221 30.66 10.11 3.28
CA GLN A 221 30.13 9.00 4.10
C GLN A 221 29.26 9.49 5.27
N LEU A 222 28.17 8.75 5.54
CA LEU A 222 27.32 8.95 6.71
C LEU A 222 28.02 8.49 7.99
N ALA A 223 27.76 9.18 9.11
CA ALA A 223 28.33 8.84 10.43
C ALA A 223 28.00 7.43 10.92
N ALA A 224 26.86 6.90 10.52
CA ALA A 224 26.38 5.58 10.94
C ALA A 224 25.48 4.96 9.87
N ASN A 225 25.42 3.63 9.84
CA ASN A 225 24.47 2.85 9.06
C ASN A 225 23.16 2.58 9.82
N HIS A 226 23.01 3.16 11.00
CA HIS A 226 21.85 3.00 11.86
C HIS A 226 21.65 4.24 12.73
N ILE A 227 20.41 4.53 13.11
CA ILE A 227 20.02 5.67 13.95
C ILE A 227 19.39 5.14 15.24
N PRO A 228 19.93 5.48 16.43
CA PRO A 228 19.27 5.12 17.69
C PRO A 228 17.98 5.93 17.88
N VAL A 229 16.95 5.27 18.40
CA VAL A 229 15.69 5.91 18.78
C VAL A 229 15.86 6.56 20.15
N MET A 230 15.65 7.87 20.21
CA MET A 230 15.70 8.62 21.47
C MET A 230 14.34 8.62 22.16
N PHE A 231 14.34 8.45 23.48
CA PHE A 231 13.12 8.44 24.28
C PHE A 231 12.97 9.77 25.02
N SER A 232 11.89 10.49 24.73
CA SER A 232 11.50 11.63 25.55
C SER A 232 10.78 11.15 26.82
N LYS A 233 11.12 11.73 27.98
CA LYS A 233 10.39 11.47 29.24
C LYS A 233 8.91 11.83 29.04
N GLU A 234 8.01 11.03 29.63
CA GLU A 234 6.57 11.30 29.62
C GLU A 234 6.30 12.78 29.91
N ILE A 235 5.51 13.41 29.04
CA ILE A 235 4.99 14.75 29.25
C ILE A 235 3.92 14.63 30.34
N THR A 236 4.34 14.56 31.61
CA THR A 236 3.45 14.63 32.76
C THR A 236 2.94 16.07 32.88
N ASN A 237 1.95 16.43 32.07
CA ASN A 237 1.24 17.70 32.21
C ASN A 237 -0.15 17.46 32.81
N PRO A 238 -0.31 17.48 34.15
CA PRO A 238 -1.61 17.28 34.82
C PRO A 238 -2.63 18.41 34.58
N ARG A 239 -2.34 19.37 33.69
CA ARG A 239 -3.19 20.52 33.39
C ARG A 239 -4.01 20.36 32.09
N LEU A 240 -3.56 19.58 31.11
CA LEU A 240 -4.35 19.35 29.87
C LEU A 240 -5.43 18.27 30.05
N SER A 241 -5.15 17.22 30.82
CA SER A 241 -6.14 16.17 31.13
C SER A 241 -7.30 16.65 32.01
N LYS A 242 -7.13 17.77 32.73
CA LYS A 242 -8.21 18.40 33.52
C LYS A 242 -9.10 19.32 32.68
N ASP A 243 -8.56 19.96 31.64
CA ASP A 243 -9.32 20.89 30.80
C ASP A 243 -10.29 20.16 29.84
N PHE A 244 -9.98 18.92 29.43
CA PHE A 244 -10.91 18.07 28.66
C PHE A 244 -12.09 17.52 29.49
N ASN A 245 -11.95 17.46 30.82
CA ASN A 245 -12.98 16.91 31.72
C ASN A 245 -13.88 17.97 32.39
N HIS A 246 -13.69 19.26 32.08
CA HIS A 246 -14.42 20.36 32.74
C HIS A 246 -15.36 21.13 31.80
N GLN A 247 -16.22 20.41 31.07
CA GLN A 247 -17.49 20.95 30.58
C GLN A 247 -18.58 19.87 30.57
N ASN A 248 -18.96 19.39 31.75
CA ASN A 248 -20.29 18.81 32.00
C ASN A 248 -20.53 18.71 33.51
N SER A 249 -21.12 19.74 34.11
CA SER A 249 -21.96 19.57 35.32
C SER A 249 -22.73 20.84 35.65
N LYS A 250 -23.96 20.89 35.15
CA LYS A 250 -25.12 21.27 35.97
C LYS A 250 -26.26 20.34 35.59
N ASP A 251 -26.31 19.18 36.24
CA ASP A 251 -27.48 18.73 37.01
C ASP A 251 -27.38 17.27 37.45
N SER A 252 -27.75 17.07 38.73
CA SER A 252 -28.27 15.87 39.39
C SER A 252 -27.61 14.48 39.19
N ARG A 253 -26.94 14.04 40.26
CA ARG A 253 -27.12 12.76 40.99
C ARG A 253 -27.56 11.52 40.18
N ASN A 254 -26.60 10.63 39.93
CA ASN A 254 -26.58 9.18 40.21
C ASN A 254 -25.68 8.48 39.18
N ASP A 255 -24.72 7.71 39.70
CA ASP A 255 -24.03 6.55 39.11
C ASP A 255 -22.51 6.62 39.31
N ALA A 256 -22.11 6.29 40.54
CA ALA A 256 -20.73 5.94 40.87
C ALA A 256 -20.54 4.44 40.60
N HIS A 257 -20.04 4.11 39.42
CA HIS A 257 -19.30 2.88 39.16
C HIS A 257 -18.58 3.02 37.82
N PHE A 258 -17.34 3.51 37.82
CA PHE A 258 -16.27 3.09 36.90
C PHE A 258 -14.94 3.72 37.34
N LEU A 259 -13.92 2.87 37.53
CA LEU A 259 -12.49 3.16 37.72
C LEU A 259 -12.01 3.68 39.10
N GLU A 260 -12.02 2.78 40.10
CA GLU A 260 -11.09 2.80 41.23
C GLU A 260 -10.49 1.39 41.42
N THR A 261 -9.31 1.16 40.82
CA THR A 261 -8.38 0.03 41.05
C THR A 261 -7.25 0.25 40.04
N THR A 262 -5.96 0.43 40.34
CA THR A 262 -5.09 -0.02 41.43
C THR A 262 -3.86 0.89 41.51
N THR A 263 -3.65 1.60 42.61
CA THR A 263 -2.34 2.16 43.00
C THR A 263 -2.13 1.95 44.49
N ALA A 264 -1.79 0.73 44.88
CA ALA A 264 -1.29 0.45 46.22
C ALA A 264 -0.32 -0.74 46.18
N ASN A 265 0.96 -0.39 46.28
CA ASN A 265 2.08 -1.15 46.86
C ASN A 265 3.30 -1.10 45.94
N LEU A 266 4.29 -0.30 46.34
CA LEU A 266 5.72 -0.65 46.43
C LEU A 266 6.50 0.60 46.89
N ARG A 267 6.62 0.75 48.22
CA ARG A 267 7.64 1.59 48.85
C ARG A 267 8.89 0.72 49.08
N GLY A 268 10.07 1.25 48.72
CA GLY A 268 11.40 0.66 48.94
C GLY A 268 11.88 -0.10 47.71
N VAL A 269 12.98 0.25 47.04
CA VAL A 269 14.35 0.44 47.55
C VAL A 269 15.04 1.60 46.82
N PHE A 270 15.74 2.46 47.56
CA PHE A 270 16.63 3.49 47.00
C PHE A 270 17.81 2.83 46.28
N SER A 271 17.94 3.07 44.98
CA SER A 271 19.21 2.94 44.24
C SER A 271 19.66 4.34 43.82
N PRO A 272 20.97 4.66 43.86
CA PRO A 272 21.45 6.02 43.69
C PRO A 272 21.17 6.51 42.26
N PRO A 273 21.10 7.83 42.03
CA PRO A 273 20.83 8.37 40.71
C PRO A 273 21.99 7.98 39.80
N LEU A 274 21.72 7.13 38.81
CA LEU A 274 22.60 7.01 37.66
C LEU A 274 22.53 8.37 36.95
N MET A 275 23.53 9.22 37.21
CA MET A 275 23.82 10.35 36.34
C MET A 275 24.16 9.78 34.97
N ILE A 276 23.17 9.72 34.07
CA ILE A 276 23.42 9.64 32.65
C ILE A 276 23.85 11.05 32.26
N THR A 277 25.15 11.28 32.32
CA THR A 277 25.84 12.33 31.58
C THR A 277 25.35 12.35 30.14
N ASP A 278 25.14 13.53 29.56
CA ASP A 278 24.94 13.78 28.13
C ASP A 278 25.76 12.78 27.28
N GLN A 279 25.14 11.66 26.89
CA GLN A 279 25.72 10.77 25.91
C GLN A 279 25.45 11.45 24.57
N ALA A 280 26.54 11.89 23.93
CA ALA A 280 26.55 12.49 22.61
C ALA A 280 25.51 11.81 21.71
N ALA A 281 24.47 12.57 21.34
CA ALA A 281 23.45 12.10 20.41
C ALA A 281 24.16 11.64 19.14
N VAL A 282 24.01 10.36 18.79
CA VAL A 282 24.47 9.86 17.49
C VAL A 282 23.45 10.34 16.47
N GLU A 283 23.66 11.55 15.98
CA GLU A 283 22.89 12.16 14.92
C GLU A 283 23.35 11.58 13.57
N LEU A 284 22.42 11.35 12.63
CA LEU A 284 22.83 11.08 11.27
C LEU A 284 23.29 12.39 10.62
N ALA A 285 24.58 12.66 10.77
CA ALA A 285 25.29 13.75 10.14
C ALA A 285 26.39 13.23 9.22
N VAL A 286 26.82 14.04 8.26
CA VAL A 286 27.94 13.72 7.37
C VAL A 286 29.24 13.91 8.16
N THR A 287 30.12 12.90 8.18
CA THR A 287 31.39 12.94 8.94
C THR A 287 32.53 13.63 8.21
N GLY A 288 32.36 13.93 6.92
CA GLY A 288 33.35 14.57 6.07
C GLY A 288 33.47 16.09 6.26
N ASN A 289 34.38 16.70 5.49
CA ASN A 289 34.52 18.15 5.46
C ASN A 289 33.34 18.82 4.76
N ASP A 290 32.66 18.10 3.86
CA ASP A 290 31.42 18.56 3.25
C ASP A 290 30.22 18.08 4.07
N ARG A 291 29.42 19.02 4.59
CA ARG A 291 28.19 18.74 5.35
C ARG A 291 26.94 18.77 4.46
N SER A 292 27.12 18.77 3.14
CA SER A 292 26.03 18.78 2.17
C SER A 292 25.21 17.49 2.23
N ILE A 293 23.90 17.62 2.39
CA ILE A 293 22.99 16.49 2.50
C ILE A 293 21.60 16.83 1.96
N GLU A 294 20.98 15.86 1.30
CA GLU A 294 19.60 15.93 0.81
C GLU A 294 18.79 14.81 1.49
N TYR A 295 17.60 15.17 2.00
CA TYR A 295 16.65 14.23 2.56
C TYR A 295 15.36 14.19 1.74
N TYR A 296 14.80 12.99 1.58
CA TYR A 296 13.59 12.73 0.81
C TYR A 296 12.60 12.00 1.69
N PHE A 297 11.49 12.62 2.04
CA PHE A 297 10.44 11.99 2.84
C PHE A 297 9.34 11.51 1.91
N ALA A 298 8.94 10.25 1.99
CA ALA A 298 7.87 9.75 1.15
C ALA A 298 7.03 8.68 1.83
N SER A 299 5.76 8.60 1.45
CA SER A 299 4.91 7.47 1.85
C SER A 299 5.17 6.19 1.04
N ASP A 300 5.92 6.28 -0.06
CA ASP A 300 6.35 5.14 -0.88
C ASP A 300 7.77 5.35 -1.43
N ALA A 301 8.55 4.28 -1.51
CA ALA A 301 9.91 4.29 -2.01
C ALA A 301 10.02 4.65 -3.52
N SER A 302 8.94 4.54 -4.31
CA SER A 302 8.91 4.89 -5.73
C SER A 302 9.26 6.35 -6.00
N ALA A 303 8.97 7.25 -5.05
CA ALA A 303 9.32 8.65 -5.14
C ALA A 303 10.76 8.97 -4.69
N ILE A 304 11.45 8.01 -4.07
CA ILE A 304 12.81 8.19 -3.54
C ILE A 304 13.86 7.59 -4.49
N ILE A 305 13.53 6.48 -5.15
CA ILE A 305 14.52 5.62 -5.83
C ILE A 305 15.26 6.30 -6.99
N GLU A 306 14.70 7.33 -7.59
CA GLU A 306 15.39 8.13 -8.63
C GLU A 306 16.48 9.05 -8.07
N HIS A 307 16.44 9.30 -6.76
CA HIS A 307 17.38 10.16 -6.05
C HIS A 307 18.40 9.37 -5.23
N THR A 308 17.96 8.33 -4.52
CA THR A 308 18.82 7.48 -3.67
C THR A 308 18.19 6.11 -3.45
N ASN A 309 19.03 5.09 -3.28
CA ASN A 309 18.59 3.76 -2.86
C ASN A 309 18.77 3.52 -1.34
N GLN A 310 19.33 4.49 -0.61
CA GLN A 310 19.52 4.40 0.84
C GLN A 310 18.31 4.99 1.56
N VAL A 311 17.58 4.13 2.28
CA VAL A 311 16.34 4.52 2.94
C VAL A 311 16.24 4.03 4.38
N ILE A 312 15.48 4.76 5.19
CA ILE A 312 15.13 4.43 6.55
C ILE A 312 13.62 4.27 6.62
N PHE A 313 13.15 3.09 7.01
CA PHE A 313 11.72 2.84 7.23
C PHE A 313 11.33 3.27 8.63
N MET A 314 10.35 4.17 8.75
CA MET A 314 9.82 4.56 10.04
C MET A 314 8.89 3.48 10.61
N GLU A 315 8.83 3.39 11.93
CA GLU A 315 7.87 2.60 12.68
C GLU A 315 6.82 3.47 13.35
N ASP A 316 5.78 2.84 13.89
CA ASP A 316 4.74 3.56 14.62
C ASP A 316 5.33 4.34 15.81
N ASP A 317 4.82 5.56 15.97
CA ASP A 317 5.21 6.53 16.99
C ASP A 317 6.65 7.06 16.87
N ASP A 318 7.33 6.78 15.75
CA ASP A 318 8.56 7.49 15.41
C ASP A 318 8.25 8.94 15.05
N LEU A 319 9.05 9.86 15.59
CA LEU A 319 9.12 11.27 15.21
C LEU A 319 10.52 11.56 14.67
N ALA A 320 10.62 11.62 13.35
CA ALA A 320 11.84 12.02 12.66
C ALA A 320 11.93 13.53 12.57
N VAL A 321 13.06 14.11 12.97
CA VAL A 321 13.32 15.54 12.96
C VAL A 321 14.63 15.80 12.25
N VAL A 322 14.58 16.64 11.21
CA VAL A 322 15.78 17.19 10.58
C VAL A 322 15.98 18.61 11.08
N ASN A 323 17.09 18.84 11.79
CA ASN A 323 17.49 20.15 12.28
C ASN A 323 18.98 20.36 12.01
N ASN A 324 19.37 21.53 11.47
CA ASN A 324 20.75 21.85 11.11
C ASN A 324 21.44 20.76 10.26
N GLY A 325 20.68 20.12 9.36
CA GLY A 325 21.17 19.06 8.48
C GLY A 325 21.37 17.70 9.15
N ALA A 326 21.01 17.56 10.42
CA ALA A 326 21.12 16.33 11.17
C ALA A 326 19.74 15.68 11.34
N LEU A 327 19.64 14.38 11.01
CA LEU A 327 18.42 13.59 11.21
C LEU A 327 18.48 12.87 12.56
N THR A 328 17.42 13.04 13.35
CA THR A 328 17.20 12.36 14.63
C THR A 328 15.83 11.68 14.66
N ILE A 329 15.70 10.57 15.39
CA ILE A 329 14.43 9.86 15.56
C ILE A 329 14.10 9.77 17.05
N HIS A 330 12.92 10.27 17.41
CA HIS A 330 12.42 10.30 18.78
C HIS A 330 11.17 9.43 18.90
N ARG A 331 10.91 8.90 20.09
CA ARG A 331 9.68 8.18 20.44
C ARG A 331 9.25 8.56 21.84
N THR A 332 7.96 8.81 22.05
CA THR A 332 7.43 9.06 23.40
C THR A 332 7.25 7.72 24.13
N GLN A 333 7.79 7.60 25.34
CA GLN A 333 7.66 6.38 26.14
C GLN A 333 6.20 6.19 26.57
N HIS A 334 5.53 5.12 26.13
CA HIS A 334 4.23 4.67 26.64
C HIS A 334 4.39 3.24 27.15
N GLY A 335 4.84 3.08 28.39
CA GLY A 335 5.10 1.77 29.01
C GLY A 335 6.21 0.95 28.32
N GLU A 336 6.64 -0.13 28.97
CA GLU A 336 7.55 -1.10 28.36
C GLU A 336 6.81 -1.88 27.26
N ILE A 337 6.82 -1.38 26.02
CA ILE A 337 6.36 -2.16 24.87
C ILE A 337 7.46 -3.16 24.53
N ILE A 338 7.34 -4.37 25.05
CA ILE A 338 8.24 -5.51 24.79
C ILE A 338 8.27 -5.76 23.27
N GLY A 339 9.47 -5.69 22.67
CA GLY A 339 9.73 -6.15 21.30
C GLY A 339 9.86 -5.10 20.21
N GLN A 340 9.88 -3.80 20.53
CA GLN A 340 10.15 -2.75 19.51
C GLN A 340 11.65 -2.46 19.38
N SER A 341 12.12 -2.29 18.14
CA SER A 341 13.53 -1.99 17.87
C SER A 341 13.89 -0.57 18.36
N THR A 342 14.97 -0.46 19.12
CA THR A 342 15.55 0.81 19.56
C THR A 342 16.46 1.45 18.51
N ILE A 343 16.56 0.84 17.32
CA ILE A 343 17.46 1.25 16.24
C ILE A 343 16.69 1.23 14.91
N ARG A 344 16.97 2.19 14.04
CA ARG A 344 16.53 2.21 12.64
C ARG A 344 17.73 2.02 11.73
N GLU A 345 17.75 0.96 10.96
CA GLU A 345 18.81 0.67 10.00
C GLU A 345 18.60 1.44 8.70
N ILE A 346 19.71 1.83 8.06
CA ILE A 346 19.70 2.31 6.68
C ILE A 346 19.70 1.09 5.77
N HIS A 347 18.62 0.92 5.03
CA HIS A 347 18.44 -0.17 4.09
C HIS A 347 18.78 0.28 2.66
N GLU A 348 19.45 -0.59 1.92
CA GLU A 348 19.62 -0.43 0.48
C GLU A 348 18.46 -1.07 -0.28
N LEU A 349 17.70 -0.25 -1.01
CA LEU A 349 16.63 -0.70 -1.88
C LEU A 349 17.20 -1.42 -3.10
N LYS A 350 16.69 -2.64 -3.35
CA LYS A 350 17.01 -3.44 -4.55
C LYS A 350 16.08 -3.16 -5.74
N ILE A 351 15.31 -2.07 -5.66
CA ILE A 351 14.38 -1.66 -6.72
C ILE A 351 15.16 -0.82 -7.71
N GLU A 352 15.01 -1.09 -9.00
CA GLU A 352 15.62 -0.29 -10.06
C GLU A 352 14.60 0.70 -10.63
N LEU A 353 15.05 1.89 -11.02
CA LEU A 353 14.20 2.93 -11.59
C LEU A 353 13.38 2.43 -12.81
N GLN A 354 13.97 1.57 -13.64
CA GLN A 354 13.31 0.98 -14.81
C GLN A 354 12.04 0.17 -14.43
N GLN A 355 12.00 -0.41 -13.23
CA GLN A 355 10.86 -1.20 -12.77
C GLN A 355 9.63 -0.33 -12.51
N ILE A 356 9.81 0.96 -12.20
CA ILE A 356 8.73 1.94 -11.97
C ILE A 356 8.48 2.87 -13.17
N MET A 357 9.12 2.62 -14.31
CA MET A 357 8.89 3.36 -15.56
C MET A 357 8.06 2.55 -16.56
N LYS A 358 7.32 3.22 -17.45
CA LYS A 358 6.52 2.54 -18.50
C LYS A 358 7.38 1.90 -19.60
N GLY A 359 8.59 2.41 -19.82
CA GLY A 359 9.48 1.94 -20.90
C GLY A 359 8.82 2.15 -22.27
N ASN A 360 8.77 1.10 -23.08
CA ASN A 360 8.18 1.13 -24.43
C ASN A 360 6.65 0.97 -24.44
N TYR A 361 6.01 0.85 -23.27
CA TYR A 361 4.56 0.70 -23.16
C TYR A 361 3.87 2.05 -22.91
N LYS A 362 2.62 2.17 -23.37
CA LYS A 362 1.82 3.38 -23.13
C LYS A 362 1.24 3.43 -21.70
N TYR A 363 0.98 2.26 -21.13
CA TYR A 363 0.32 2.10 -19.83
C TYR A 363 1.12 1.16 -18.93
N PHE A 364 1.11 1.41 -17.63
CA PHE A 364 1.70 0.50 -16.64
C PHE A 364 0.97 -0.83 -16.64
N MET A 365 -0.36 -0.84 -16.68
CA MET A 365 -1.11 -2.10 -16.74
C MET A 365 -0.69 -2.97 -17.93
N GLN A 366 -0.49 -2.36 -19.10
CA GLN A 366 -0.01 -3.08 -20.28
C GLN A 366 1.39 -3.67 -20.05
N LYS A 367 2.34 -2.84 -19.58
CA LYS A 367 3.69 -3.30 -19.21
C LYS A 367 3.62 -4.50 -18.26
N GLU A 368 2.83 -4.37 -17.20
CA GLU A 368 2.75 -5.36 -16.13
C GLU A 368 2.10 -6.67 -16.57
N ILE A 369 1.13 -6.64 -17.49
CA ILE A 369 0.61 -7.86 -18.13
C ILE A 369 1.71 -8.56 -18.93
N PHE A 370 2.47 -7.81 -19.73
CA PHE A 370 3.48 -8.35 -20.63
C PHE A 370 4.80 -8.75 -19.92
N GLU A 371 5.06 -8.22 -18.72
CA GLU A 371 6.17 -8.62 -17.83
C GLU A 371 5.86 -9.87 -17.00
N GLN A 372 4.68 -10.47 -17.15
CA GLN A 372 4.32 -11.67 -16.39
C GLN A 372 5.32 -12.83 -16.55
N PRO A 373 5.87 -13.14 -17.76
CA PRO A 373 6.91 -14.16 -17.92
C PRO A 373 8.13 -13.92 -17.01
N GLU A 374 8.61 -12.68 -16.92
CA GLU A 374 9.74 -12.30 -16.08
C GLU A 374 9.37 -12.33 -14.59
N SER A 375 8.18 -11.85 -14.23
CA SER A 375 7.72 -11.81 -12.83
C SER A 375 7.54 -13.21 -12.23
N VAL A 376 7.05 -14.20 -13.01
CA VAL A 376 6.97 -15.59 -12.53
C VAL A 376 8.35 -16.22 -12.36
N ILE A 377 9.32 -15.90 -13.25
CA ILE A 377 10.72 -16.31 -13.08
C ILE A 377 11.28 -15.72 -11.78
N ASN A 378 11.05 -14.43 -11.53
CA ASN A 378 11.52 -13.75 -10.31
C ASN A 378 10.89 -14.32 -9.04
N THR A 379 9.63 -14.74 -9.12
CA THR A 379 8.93 -15.44 -8.03
C THR A 379 9.53 -16.81 -7.74
N MET A 380 10.07 -17.52 -8.74
CA MET A 380 10.72 -18.83 -8.55
C MET A 380 12.21 -18.74 -8.23
N ARG A 381 12.85 -17.60 -8.52
CA ARG A 381 14.30 -17.41 -8.43
C ARG A 381 14.82 -17.75 -7.03
N GLY A 382 15.78 -18.68 -6.98
CA GLY A 382 16.38 -19.17 -5.73
C GLY A 382 15.45 -20.03 -4.85
N ARG A 383 14.21 -20.29 -5.29
CA ARG A 383 13.21 -21.08 -4.55
C ARG A 383 12.94 -22.43 -5.18
N VAL A 384 13.01 -22.53 -6.51
CA VAL A 384 12.80 -23.78 -7.24
C VAL A 384 14.12 -24.26 -7.82
N ASN A 385 14.50 -25.48 -7.48
CA ASN A 385 15.61 -26.17 -8.11
C ASN A 385 15.05 -27.23 -9.07
N PHE A 386 15.09 -26.92 -10.37
CA PHE A 386 14.55 -27.79 -11.42
C PHE A 386 15.36 -29.06 -11.66
N SER A 387 16.63 -29.13 -11.26
CA SER A 387 17.44 -30.36 -11.41
C SER A 387 17.19 -31.34 -10.29
N THR A 388 17.12 -30.86 -9.04
CA THR A 388 16.83 -31.71 -7.87
C THR A 388 15.35 -31.88 -7.57
N LYS A 389 14.48 -31.15 -8.28
CA LYS A 389 13.02 -31.09 -8.06
C LYS A 389 12.67 -30.72 -6.61
N LYS A 390 13.45 -29.82 -6.00
CA LYS A 390 13.22 -29.31 -4.65
C LYS A 390 12.72 -27.87 -4.68
N VAL A 391 11.82 -27.56 -3.76
CA VAL A 391 11.30 -26.20 -3.54
C VAL A 391 11.63 -25.78 -2.12
N VAL A 392 12.23 -24.60 -1.98
CA VAL A 392 12.60 -24.04 -0.68
C VAL A 392 12.08 -22.60 -0.61
N LEU A 393 11.23 -22.33 0.38
CA LEU A 393 10.80 -20.98 0.72
C LEU A 393 11.57 -20.52 1.96
N GLY A 394 12.66 -19.77 1.74
CA GLY A 394 13.56 -19.36 2.82
C GLY A 394 12.86 -18.68 3.99
N GLY A 395 11.89 -17.82 3.73
CA GLY A 395 11.13 -17.11 4.77
C GLY A 395 10.13 -17.96 5.55
N ILE A 396 9.92 -19.23 5.20
CA ILE A 396 9.04 -20.18 5.92
C ILE A 396 9.85 -21.37 6.47
N LYS A 397 11.09 -21.56 6.06
CA LYS A 397 11.90 -22.76 6.34
C LYS A 397 11.89 -23.19 7.80
N ASP A 398 12.07 -22.24 8.72
CA ASP A 398 12.14 -22.52 10.16
C ASP A 398 10.78 -22.86 10.79
N TYR A 399 9.68 -22.53 10.11
CA TYR A 399 8.30 -22.76 10.54
C TYR A 399 7.62 -23.93 9.83
N ALA A 400 8.23 -24.50 8.78
CA ALA A 400 7.61 -25.55 7.96
C ALA A 400 7.12 -26.75 8.80
N ASN A 401 7.89 -27.18 9.79
CA ASN A 401 7.53 -28.28 10.69
C ASN A 401 6.41 -27.92 11.67
N GLU A 402 6.27 -26.65 12.04
CA GLU A 402 5.17 -26.17 12.85
C GLU A 402 3.88 -26.09 12.04
N ILE A 403 3.95 -25.55 10.83
CA ILE A 403 2.83 -25.46 9.88
C ILE A 403 2.25 -26.86 9.58
N ARG A 404 3.10 -27.87 9.37
CA ARG A 404 2.64 -29.26 9.14
C ARG A 404 1.94 -29.90 10.35
N ARG A 405 2.15 -29.38 11.57
CA ARG A 405 1.51 -29.88 12.81
C ARG A 405 0.15 -29.22 13.06
N CYS A 406 -0.12 -28.08 12.43
CA CYS A 406 -1.39 -27.40 12.49
C CYS A 406 -2.50 -28.17 11.76
N ARG A 407 -3.75 -27.82 12.05
CA ARG A 407 -4.92 -28.61 11.62
C ARG A 407 -5.78 -27.95 10.55
N ARG A 408 -5.53 -26.68 10.23
CA ARG A 408 -6.34 -25.92 9.28
C ARG A 408 -5.55 -24.74 8.72
N LEU A 409 -5.74 -24.48 7.43
CA LEU A 409 -5.24 -23.28 6.76
C LEU A 409 -6.40 -22.28 6.58
N ILE A 410 -6.15 -21.01 6.89
CA ILE A 410 -7.12 -19.92 6.69
C ILE A 410 -6.43 -18.84 5.84
N LEU A 411 -6.85 -18.69 4.59
CA LEU A 411 -6.33 -17.67 3.68
C LEU A 411 -7.23 -16.44 3.75
N ILE A 412 -6.66 -15.29 4.10
CA ILE A 412 -7.41 -14.05 4.36
C ILE A 412 -6.85 -12.95 3.47
N ALA A 413 -7.72 -12.34 2.65
CA ALA A 413 -7.33 -11.30 1.70
C ALA A 413 -8.54 -10.47 1.22
N CYS A 414 -8.28 -9.47 0.38
CA CYS A 414 -9.32 -8.66 -0.28
C CYS A 414 -9.12 -8.64 -1.81
N GLY A 415 -10.21 -8.47 -2.56
CA GLY A 415 -10.19 -8.27 -4.01
C GLY A 415 -9.42 -9.34 -4.79
N THR A 416 -8.57 -8.93 -5.73
CA THR A 416 -7.73 -9.84 -6.53
C THR A 416 -6.83 -10.75 -5.68
N SER A 417 -6.37 -10.31 -4.50
CA SER A 417 -5.59 -11.18 -3.59
C SER A 417 -6.43 -12.28 -2.94
N TYR A 418 -7.73 -12.06 -2.76
CA TYR A 418 -8.67 -13.13 -2.38
C TYR A 418 -8.87 -14.12 -3.53
N HIS A 419 -8.94 -13.66 -4.78
CA HIS A 419 -9.05 -14.56 -5.93
C HIS A 419 -7.82 -15.47 -6.07
N SER A 420 -6.60 -15.03 -5.76
CA SER A 420 -5.42 -15.91 -5.81
C SER A 420 -5.47 -17.02 -4.76
N ALA A 421 -6.09 -16.75 -3.61
CA ALA A 421 -6.40 -17.76 -2.60
C ALA A 421 -7.47 -18.76 -3.08
N VAL A 422 -8.56 -18.28 -3.71
CA VAL A 422 -9.59 -19.15 -4.30
C VAL A 422 -8.97 -20.05 -5.39
N ALA A 423 -8.06 -19.51 -6.19
CA ALA A 423 -7.42 -20.21 -7.30
C ALA A 423 -6.53 -21.38 -6.85
N THR A 424 -5.98 -21.28 -5.64
CA THR A 424 -5.02 -22.25 -5.11
C THR A 424 -5.60 -23.14 -4.01
N ARG A 425 -6.81 -22.84 -3.52
CA ARG A 425 -7.52 -23.61 -2.48
C ARG A 425 -7.50 -25.11 -2.75
N GLN A 426 -7.95 -25.54 -3.93
CA GLN A 426 -8.06 -26.96 -4.29
C GLN A 426 -6.70 -27.66 -4.25
N LEU A 427 -5.62 -27.01 -4.73
CA LEU A 427 -4.28 -27.58 -4.69
C LEU A 427 -3.74 -27.66 -3.27
N LEU A 428 -4.02 -26.65 -2.44
CA LEU A 428 -3.60 -26.66 -1.04
C LEU A 428 -4.31 -27.77 -0.26
N GLU A 429 -5.62 -28.00 -0.49
CA GLU A 429 -6.35 -29.14 0.06
C GLU A 429 -5.71 -30.47 -0.39
N GLU A 430 -5.40 -30.62 -1.68
CA GLU A 430 -4.75 -31.81 -2.24
C GLU A 430 -3.37 -32.10 -1.62
N LEU A 431 -2.49 -31.09 -1.58
CA LEU A 431 -1.10 -31.27 -1.17
C LEU A 431 -0.92 -31.30 0.34
N SER A 432 -1.71 -30.55 1.11
CA SER A 432 -1.61 -30.51 2.57
C SER A 432 -2.50 -31.52 3.28
N GLU A 433 -3.60 -31.97 2.66
CA GLU A 433 -4.67 -32.75 3.30
C GLU A 433 -5.30 -32.05 4.53
N LEU A 434 -5.11 -30.73 4.64
CA LEU A 434 -5.75 -29.90 5.65
C LEU A 434 -7.03 -29.27 5.10
N PRO A 435 -8.03 -29.00 5.96
CA PRO A 435 -9.09 -28.05 5.65
C PRO A 435 -8.48 -26.68 5.28
N VAL A 436 -8.89 -26.16 4.13
CA VAL A 436 -8.48 -24.83 3.65
C VAL A 436 -9.71 -23.93 3.56
N MET A 437 -9.73 -22.89 4.39
CA MET A 437 -10.74 -21.84 4.34
C MET A 437 -10.18 -20.63 3.60
N VAL A 438 -11.00 -19.96 2.81
CA VAL A 438 -10.63 -18.75 2.07
C VAL A 438 -11.67 -17.69 2.40
N GLU A 439 -11.23 -16.56 2.93
CA GLU A 439 -12.09 -15.57 3.57
C GLU A 439 -11.79 -14.16 3.05
N LEU A 440 -12.85 -13.38 2.80
CA LEU A 440 -12.74 -11.95 2.60
C LEU A 440 -12.48 -11.29 3.96
N ALA A 441 -11.44 -10.46 4.07
CA ALA A 441 -10.97 -9.96 5.36
C ALA A 441 -12.02 -9.13 6.12
N SER A 442 -12.84 -8.34 5.42
CA SER A 442 -13.91 -7.53 6.02
C SER A 442 -14.98 -8.42 6.68
N ASP A 443 -15.58 -9.32 5.90
CA ASP A 443 -16.60 -10.27 6.38
C ASP A 443 -16.06 -11.23 7.47
N PHE A 444 -14.79 -11.61 7.38
CA PHE A 444 -14.10 -12.38 8.42
C PHE A 444 -14.11 -11.67 9.78
N LEU A 445 -13.86 -10.35 9.79
CA LEU A 445 -13.88 -9.50 10.99
C LEU A 445 -15.30 -9.28 11.48
N ASP A 446 -16.24 -8.96 10.58
CA ASP A 446 -17.65 -8.69 10.93
C ASP A 446 -18.29 -9.85 11.67
N ARG A 447 -18.01 -11.09 11.23
CA ARG A 447 -18.54 -12.31 11.84
C ARG A 447 -17.81 -12.74 13.11
N ASN A 448 -16.73 -12.05 13.50
CA ASN A 448 -15.83 -12.49 14.57
C ASN A 448 -15.45 -13.96 14.41
N THR A 449 -14.93 -14.31 13.24
CA THR A 449 -14.71 -15.71 12.84
C THR A 449 -13.86 -16.48 13.86
N PRO A 450 -14.23 -17.72 14.25
CA PRO A 450 -13.46 -18.52 15.21
C PRO A 450 -12.07 -18.92 14.69
N VAL A 451 -11.04 -18.55 15.44
CA VAL A 451 -9.63 -18.87 15.19
C VAL A 451 -9.04 -19.54 16.43
N PHE A 452 -8.24 -20.57 16.22
CA PHE A 452 -7.61 -21.41 17.23
C PHE A 452 -6.08 -21.36 17.11
N ARG A 453 -5.40 -21.85 18.15
CA ARG A 453 -3.92 -21.86 18.22
C ARG A 453 -3.26 -22.81 17.22
N ASP A 454 -3.98 -23.82 16.76
CA ASP A 454 -3.54 -24.80 15.77
C ASP A 454 -3.99 -24.44 14.34
N ASP A 455 -4.46 -23.20 14.12
CA ASP A 455 -4.68 -22.63 12.80
C ASP A 455 -3.40 -21.98 12.24
N VAL A 456 -3.24 -22.08 10.93
CA VAL A 456 -2.27 -21.29 10.15
C VAL A 456 -3.05 -20.27 9.35
N CYS A 457 -2.89 -18.99 9.70
CA CYS A 457 -3.53 -17.89 9.02
C CYS A 457 -2.55 -17.26 8.02
N ILE A 458 -2.92 -17.27 6.74
CA ILE A 458 -2.12 -16.77 5.61
C ILE A 458 -2.76 -15.47 5.11
N PHE A 459 -2.02 -14.36 5.20
CA PHE A 459 -2.45 -13.03 4.79
C PHE A 459 -1.83 -12.68 3.45
N ILE A 460 -2.67 -12.51 2.42
CA ILE A 460 -2.22 -12.26 1.05
C ILE A 460 -2.53 -10.81 0.69
N SER A 461 -1.50 -10.01 0.43
CA SER A 461 -1.66 -8.60 0.07
C SER A 461 -0.47 -8.12 -0.75
N GLN A 462 -0.71 -7.60 -1.95
CA GLN A 462 0.35 -7.01 -2.78
C GLN A 462 1.06 -5.88 -2.02
N SER A 463 0.32 -4.93 -1.47
CA SER A 463 0.88 -3.76 -0.78
C SER A 463 1.41 -4.09 0.62
N GLY A 464 0.84 -5.10 1.27
CA GLY A 464 1.09 -5.39 2.68
C GLY A 464 0.50 -4.37 3.65
N GLU A 465 -0.35 -3.45 3.14
CA GLU A 465 -0.92 -2.30 3.87
C GLU A 465 -2.46 -2.27 3.83
N THR A 466 -3.11 -3.31 3.32
CA THR A 466 -4.58 -3.38 3.23
C THR A 466 -5.20 -3.41 4.63
N ALA A 467 -6.06 -2.42 4.95
CA ALA A 467 -6.55 -2.18 6.31
C ALA A 467 -7.24 -3.40 6.92
N ASP A 468 -8.27 -3.95 6.28
CA ASP A 468 -9.00 -5.12 6.78
C ASP A 468 -8.09 -6.34 6.92
N THR A 469 -7.15 -6.54 6.00
CA THR A 469 -6.19 -7.65 6.07
C THR A 469 -5.24 -7.51 7.27
N ILE A 470 -4.78 -6.30 7.59
CA ILE A 470 -3.98 -6.03 8.79
C ILE A 470 -4.80 -6.24 10.06
N LEU A 471 -6.04 -5.76 10.09
CA LEU A 471 -6.93 -5.95 11.23
C LEU A 471 -7.22 -7.43 11.47
N ALA A 472 -7.48 -8.21 10.41
CA ALA A 472 -7.65 -9.65 10.48
C ALA A 472 -6.37 -10.36 10.95
N LEU A 473 -5.19 -9.87 10.55
CA LEU A 473 -3.89 -10.37 11.03
C LEU A 473 -3.77 -10.20 12.53
N ARG A 474 -4.00 -8.99 13.03
CA ARG A 474 -3.94 -8.69 14.46
C ARG A 474 -4.98 -9.49 15.25
N TYR A 475 -6.18 -9.65 14.70
CA TYR A 475 -7.25 -10.48 15.28
C TYR A 475 -6.84 -11.95 15.43
N CYS A 476 -6.21 -12.53 14.41
CA CYS A 476 -5.73 -13.92 14.45
C CYS A 476 -4.54 -14.08 15.39
N LYS A 477 -3.62 -13.11 15.40
CA LYS A 477 -2.43 -13.08 16.27
C LYS A 477 -2.82 -13.06 17.75
N GLN A 478 -3.83 -12.27 18.12
CA GLN A 478 -4.37 -12.23 19.49
C GLN A 478 -4.95 -13.58 19.94
N ARG A 479 -5.39 -14.42 19.01
CA ARG A 479 -5.91 -15.78 19.29
C ARG A 479 -4.82 -16.86 19.29
N GLY A 480 -3.57 -16.47 19.02
CA GLY A 480 -2.40 -17.34 19.07
C GLY A 480 -2.25 -18.27 17.87
N ALA A 481 -2.87 -17.96 16.73
CA ALA A 481 -2.64 -18.68 15.49
C ALA A 481 -1.23 -18.38 14.93
N LEU A 482 -0.70 -19.29 14.11
CA LEU A 482 0.52 -19.04 13.36
C LEU A 482 0.21 -18.13 12.16
N ILE A 483 1.04 -17.11 11.93
CA ILE A 483 0.72 -15.98 11.03
C ILE A 483 1.76 -15.93 9.93
N LEU A 484 1.30 -16.06 8.68
CA LEU A 484 2.13 -16.05 7.47
C LEU A 484 1.74 -14.88 6.57
N GLY A 485 2.71 -14.05 6.18
CA GLY A 485 2.51 -12.94 5.24
C GLY A 485 2.97 -13.26 3.83
N PHE A 486 2.10 -13.14 2.83
CA PHE A 486 2.43 -13.25 1.40
C PHE A 486 2.30 -11.86 0.76
N THR A 487 3.44 -11.18 0.60
CA THR A 487 3.45 -9.74 0.23
C THR A 487 4.38 -9.40 -0.92
N ASN A 488 4.12 -8.29 -1.62
CA ASN A 488 5.02 -7.76 -2.65
C ASN A 488 5.78 -6.50 -2.22
N THR A 489 5.59 -6.04 -0.98
CA THR A 489 6.28 -4.87 -0.42
C THR A 489 7.11 -5.28 0.79
N VAL A 490 8.43 -5.12 0.68
CA VAL A 490 9.37 -5.35 1.78
C VAL A 490 9.15 -4.30 2.87
N GLY A 491 9.17 -4.72 4.13
CA GLY A 491 8.99 -3.83 5.28
C GLY A 491 7.56 -3.33 5.51
N SER A 492 6.59 -3.82 4.72
CA SER A 492 5.16 -3.55 4.94
C SER A 492 4.66 -4.06 6.29
N SER A 493 3.57 -3.49 6.79
CA SER A 493 2.95 -3.84 8.08
C SER A 493 2.66 -5.34 8.18
N ILE A 494 2.05 -5.95 7.16
CA ILE A 494 1.80 -7.41 7.15
C ILE A 494 3.13 -8.20 7.20
N SER A 495 4.16 -7.78 6.46
CA SER A 495 5.44 -8.50 6.45
C SER A 495 6.18 -8.42 7.79
N ARG A 496 6.06 -7.31 8.52
CA ARG A 496 6.70 -7.11 9.84
C ARG A 496 5.93 -7.77 10.98
N GLU A 497 4.60 -7.74 10.94
CA GLU A 497 3.76 -8.26 12.02
C GLU A 497 3.55 -9.79 11.96
N SER A 498 3.80 -10.41 10.81
CA SER A 498 3.74 -11.87 10.62
C SER A 498 4.90 -12.59 11.30
N HIS A 499 4.70 -13.86 11.70
CA HIS A 499 5.77 -14.69 12.28
C HIS A 499 6.78 -15.12 11.20
N CYS A 500 6.28 -15.40 9.99
CA CYS A 500 7.07 -15.77 8.84
C CYS A 500 6.33 -15.38 7.54
N GLY A 501 6.94 -15.56 6.37
CA GLY A 501 6.30 -15.12 5.14
C GLY A 501 7.07 -15.34 3.84
N VAL A 502 6.43 -14.97 2.74
CA VAL A 502 6.97 -15.03 1.39
C VAL A 502 6.81 -13.68 0.73
N HIS A 503 7.94 -13.05 0.40
CA HIS A 503 7.93 -11.93 -0.53
C HIS A 503 7.72 -12.48 -1.95
N ILE A 504 6.63 -12.17 -2.63
CA ILE A 504 6.34 -12.78 -3.94
C ILE A 504 7.38 -12.39 -5.00
N ASN A 505 8.00 -11.22 -4.88
CA ASN A 505 9.07 -10.74 -5.78
C ASN A 505 8.63 -10.55 -7.24
N ALA A 506 7.43 -9.98 -7.43
CA ALA A 506 6.91 -9.63 -8.77
C ALA A 506 7.50 -8.31 -9.31
N GLY A 507 8.29 -7.60 -8.49
CA GLY A 507 8.68 -6.21 -8.70
C GLY A 507 7.54 -5.24 -8.37
N PRO A 508 7.82 -3.91 -8.34
CA PRO A 508 6.80 -2.90 -8.16
C PRO A 508 5.66 -3.04 -9.17
N GLU A 509 4.43 -2.85 -8.70
CA GLU A 509 3.23 -2.82 -9.53
C GLU A 509 2.62 -1.43 -9.33
N ILE A 510 2.51 -0.66 -10.41
CA ILE A 510 2.04 0.73 -10.43
C ILE A 510 0.59 0.81 -10.91
N GLY A 511 0.19 -0.03 -11.88
CA GLY A 511 -1.21 -0.06 -12.34
C GLY A 511 -2.18 -0.32 -11.19
N VAL A 512 -3.31 0.41 -11.13
CA VAL A 512 -4.28 0.26 -10.04
C VAL A 512 -4.87 -1.15 -10.00
N ALA A 513 -5.26 -1.70 -11.16
CA ALA A 513 -5.74 -3.07 -11.26
C ALA A 513 -4.56 -4.06 -11.21
N SER A 514 -4.59 -4.97 -10.23
CA SER A 514 -3.52 -5.96 -10.07
C SER A 514 -3.48 -6.98 -11.21
N THR A 515 -2.27 -7.34 -11.67
CA THR A 515 -2.02 -8.27 -12.78
C THR A 515 -0.90 -9.25 -12.43
N LYS A 516 0.36 -8.85 -12.54
CA LYS A 516 1.53 -9.69 -12.20
C LYS A 516 1.59 -10.07 -10.73
N ALA A 517 1.03 -9.27 -9.83
CA ALA A 517 0.95 -9.67 -8.43
C ALA A 517 -0.05 -10.82 -8.23
N TYR A 518 -1.17 -10.90 -8.96
CA TYR A 518 -2.10 -12.04 -8.91
C TYR A 518 -1.41 -13.34 -9.30
N THR A 519 -0.75 -13.37 -10.47
CA THR A 519 -0.07 -14.59 -10.96
C THR A 519 1.13 -14.97 -10.11
N SER A 520 1.86 -13.99 -9.56
CA SER A 520 2.95 -14.25 -8.62
C SER A 520 2.46 -14.72 -7.24
N GLN A 521 1.32 -14.22 -6.74
CA GLN A 521 0.68 -14.74 -5.52
C GLN A 521 0.19 -16.17 -5.70
N PHE A 522 -0.50 -16.45 -6.81
CA PHE A 522 -0.92 -17.79 -7.20
C PHE A 522 0.30 -18.73 -7.16
N LEU A 523 1.37 -18.35 -7.86
CA LEU A 523 2.59 -19.16 -7.93
C LEU A 523 3.25 -19.35 -6.56
N ALA A 524 3.34 -18.30 -5.73
CA ALA A 524 3.89 -18.41 -4.38
C ALA A 524 3.10 -19.40 -3.49
N LEU A 525 1.76 -19.42 -3.61
CA LEU A 525 0.90 -20.37 -2.90
C LEU A 525 1.04 -21.80 -3.43
N VAL A 526 1.27 -21.98 -4.73
CA VAL A 526 1.64 -23.29 -5.32
C VAL A 526 2.96 -23.78 -4.72
N LEU A 527 4.00 -22.92 -4.68
CA LEU A 527 5.28 -23.27 -4.08
C LEU A 527 5.13 -23.63 -2.59
N PHE A 528 4.25 -22.93 -1.87
CA PHE A 528 3.93 -23.25 -0.49
C PHE A 528 3.34 -24.66 -0.34
N GLY A 529 2.35 -25.03 -1.17
CA GLY A 529 1.80 -26.39 -1.18
C GLY A 529 2.86 -27.47 -1.51
N LEU A 530 3.80 -27.17 -2.42
CA LEU A 530 4.90 -28.07 -2.75
C LEU A 530 5.90 -28.27 -1.60
N VAL A 531 6.09 -27.25 -0.75
CA VAL A 531 6.90 -27.36 0.48
C VAL A 531 6.16 -28.23 1.51
N LEU A 532 4.87 -28.00 1.75
CA LEU A 532 4.11 -28.76 2.75
C LEU A 532 4.07 -30.26 2.45
N SER A 533 3.97 -30.62 1.16
CA SER A 533 3.88 -32.01 0.70
C SER A 533 5.23 -32.72 0.50
N GLU A 534 6.36 -32.08 0.82
CA GLU A 534 7.70 -32.61 0.49
C GLU A 534 8.00 -33.99 1.10
N ASP A 535 7.52 -34.26 2.31
CA ASP A 535 7.79 -35.51 3.03
C ASP A 535 6.88 -36.68 2.60
N SER A 536 5.93 -36.44 1.67
CA SER A 536 4.95 -37.44 1.26
C SER A 536 5.40 -38.18 -0.01
N ILE A 537 5.83 -39.43 0.15
CA ILE A 537 6.25 -40.32 -0.96
C ILE A 537 5.13 -40.47 -2.00
N SER A 538 3.88 -40.62 -1.56
CA SER A 538 2.72 -40.77 -2.46
C SER A 538 2.46 -39.54 -3.33
N LYS A 539 2.86 -38.34 -2.89
CA LYS A 539 2.66 -37.07 -3.60
C LYS A 539 3.85 -36.71 -4.48
N GLU A 540 4.94 -37.48 -4.43
CA GLU A 540 6.16 -37.21 -5.21
C GLU A 540 5.90 -37.12 -6.72
N PRO A 541 5.12 -38.02 -7.38
CA PRO A 541 4.86 -37.91 -8.81
C PRO A 541 4.11 -36.61 -9.17
N ARG A 542 3.13 -36.24 -8.34
CA ARG A 542 2.34 -35.02 -8.50
C ARG A 542 3.21 -33.78 -8.34
N ARG A 543 4.06 -33.73 -7.30
CA ARG A 543 5.00 -32.63 -7.07
C ARG A 543 5.99 -32.48 -8.23
N LYS A 544 6.56 -33.59 -8.73
CA LYS A 544 7.46 -33.58 -9.89
C LYS A 544 6.76 -33.02 -11.13
N ALA A 545 5.56 -33.49 -11.44
CA ALA A 545 4.78 -32.99 -12.57
C ALA A 545 4.52 -31.46 -12.48
N ILE A 546 4.18 -30.96 -11.29
CA ILE A 546 4.00 -29.51 -11.07
C ILE A 546 5.32 -28.77 -11.27
N ILE A 547 6.43 -29.24 -10.68
CA ILE A 547 7.75 -28.60 -10.80
C ILE A 547 8.25 -28.59 -12.24
N ASP A 548 7.99 -29.65 -13.01
CA ASP A 548 8.32 -29.73 -14.43
C ASP A 548 7.53 -28.70 -15.24
N ALA A 549 6.23 -28.57 -14.95
CA ALA A 549 5.38 -27.57 -15.58
C ALA A 549 5.76 -26.13 -15.22
N LEU A 550 6.22 -25.88 -13.99
CA LEU A 550 6.73 -24.56 -13.56
C LEU A 550 7.90 -24.08 -14.43
N GLN A 551 8.73 -25.00 -14.93
CA GLN A 551 9.87 -24.65 -15.78
C GLN A 551 9.42 -24.07 -17.13
N GLN A 552 8.30 -24.56 -17.67
CA GLN A 552 7.76 -24.16 -18.97
C GLN A 552 6.78 -22.98 -18.89
N LEU A 553 6.28 -22.69 -17.68
CA LEU A 553 5.27 -21.67 -17.42
C LEU A 553 5.61 -20.28 -18.02
N PRO A 554 6.84 -19.74 -17.91
CA PRO A 554 7.16 -18.42 -18.48
C PRO A 554 6.97 -18.38 -20.01
N ASP A 555 7.41 -19.43 -20.71
CA ASP A 555 7.28 -19.50 -22.17
C ASP A 555 5.83 -19.74 -22.59
N TYR A 556 5.05 -20.49 -21.80
CA TYR A 556 3.62 -20.61 -22.03
C TYR A 556 2.88 -19.29 -21.86
N ILE A 557 3.24 -18.45 -20.88
CA ILE A 557 2.67 -17.10 -20.75
C ILE A 557 3.02 -16.27 -22.00
N LYS A 558 4.26 -16.32 -22.50
CA LYS A 558 4.63 -15.62 -23.75
C LYS A 558 3.76 -16.04 -24.93
N ARG A 559 3.51 -17.35 -25.10
CA ARG A 559 2.61 -17.89 -26.14
C ARG A 559 1.17 -17.41 -25.97
N VAL A 560 0.69 -17.24 -24.73
CA VAL A 560 -0.63 -16.64 -24.49
C VAL A 560 -0.64 -15.16 -24.87
N LEU A 561 0.43 -14.41 -24.57
CA LEU A 561 0.55 -13.00 -24.95
C LEU A 561 0.59 -12.81 -26.49
N GLU A 562 1.04 -13.79 -27.26
CA GLU A 562 0.96 -13.77 -28.73
C GLU A 562 -0.50 -13.73 -29.24
N CYS A 563 -1.48 -14.12 -28.42
CA CYS A 563 -2.90 -14.02 -28.75
C CYS A 563 -3.46 -12.59 -28.66
N ASP A 564 -2.66 -11.59 -28.26
CA ASP A 564 -3.08 -10.20 -28.04
C ASP A 564 -3.91 -9.61 -29.19
N LYS A 565 -3.46 -9.81 -30.44
CA LYS A 565 -4.17 -9.32 -31.62
C LYS A 565 -5.58 -9.91 -31.74
N LYS A 566 -5.72 -11.21 -31.52
CA LYS A 566 -7.02 -11.91 -31.58
C LYS A 566 -7.94 -11.46 -30.44
N ILE A 567 -7.37 -11.24 -29.26
CA ILE A 567 -8.11 -10.73 -28.09
C ILE A 567 -8.61 -9.31 -28.35
N ARG A 568 -7.80 -8.47 -29.01
CA ARG A 568 -8.21 -7.13 -29.45
C ARG A 568 -9.39 -7.19 -30.43
N GLU A 569 -9.39 -8.11 -31.40
CA GLU A 569 -10.52 -8.30 -32.31
C GLU A 569 -11.82 -8.64 -31.56
N TYR A 570 -11.74 -9.45 -30.49
CA TYR A 570 -12.89 -9.70 -29.63
C TYR A 570 -13.27 -8.49 -28.77
N ALA A 571 -12.31 -7.70 -28.30
CA ALA A 571 -12.59 -6.44 -27.60
C ALA A 571 -13.35 -5.45 -28.50
N GLU A 572 -13.01 -5.36 -29.78
CA GLU A 572 -13.70 -4.53 -30.78
C GLU A 572 -15.16 -4.95 -31.01
N ALA A 573 -15.48 -6.23 -30.83
CA ALA A 573 -16.86 -6.72 -30.86
C ALA A 573 -17.62 -6.48 -29.54
N LEU A 574 -16.92 -6.33 -28.42
CA LEU A 574 -17.51 -6.31 -27.07
C LEU A 574 -17.52 -4.93 -26.41
N PHE A 575 -16.79 -3.94 -26.93
CA PHE A 575 -16.59 -2.67 -26.20
C PHE A 575 -17.87 -1.84 -26.04
N ASN A 576 -18.90 -2.04 -26.86
CA ASN A 576 -20.20 -1.36 -26.71
C ASN A 576 -21.17 -2.10 -25.78
N GLU A 577 -20.83 -3.31 -25.34
CA GLU A 577 -21.73 -4.12 -24.52
C GLU A 577 -21.82 -3.59 -23.08
N SER A 578 -23.01 -3.69 -22.49
CA SER A 578 -23.21 -3.20 -21.11
C SER A 578 -22.89 -4.26 -20.07
N SER A 579 -23.01 -5.55 -20.42
CA SER A 579 -22.79 -6.68 -19.52
C SER A 579 -21.97 -7.79 -20.18
N LEU A 580 -21.27 -8.60 -19.37
CA LEU A 580 -20.54 -9.77 -19.84
C LEU A 580 -20.46 -10.84 -18.74
N LEU A 581 -20.86 -12.07 -19.05
CA LEU A 581 -20.77 -13.20 -18.14
C LEU A 581 -19.51 -14.02 -18.38
N VAL A 582 -18.74 -14.30 -17.33
CA VAL A 582 -17.55 -15.16 -17.40
C VAL A 582 -17.84 -16.47 -16.67
N MET A 583 -17.73 -17.60 -17.34
CA MET A 583 -18.15 -18.90 -16.79
C MET A 583 -17.01 -19.92 -16.77
N GLY A 584 -16.91 -20.67 -15.68
CA GLY A 584 -15.89 -21.70 -15.49
C GLY A 584 -16.11 -22.50 -14.21
N ARG A 585 -15.28 -23.50 -13.97
CA ARG A 585 -15.43 -24.45 -12.86
C ARG A 585 -14.07 -25.02 -12.44
N GLY A 586 -14.01 -25.57 -11.22
CA GLY A 586 -12.79 -26.16 -10.68
C GLY A 586 -11.72 -25.10 -10.51
N PHE A 587 -10.48 -25.39 -10.95
CA PHE A 587 -9.36 -24.44 -10.94
C PHE A 587 -9.67 -23.13 -11.67
N ASN A 588 -10.61 -23.13 -12.61
CA ASN A 588 -10.97 -21.94 -13.39
C ASN A 588 -12.11 -21.10 -12.80
N PHE A 589 -12.65 -21.46 -11.62
CA PHE A 589 -13.65 -20.61 -10.97
C PHE A 589 -13.04 -19.26 -10.54
N ALA A 590 -11.85 -19.28 -9.94
CA ALA A 590 -11.14 -18.06 -9.58
C ALA A 590 -10.81 -17.19 -10.80
N THR A 591 -10.45 -17.82 -11.92
CA THR A 591 -10.21 -17.12 -13.19
C THR A 591 -11.44 -16.34 -13.65
N CYS A 592 -12.65 -16.88 -13.43
CA CYS A 592 -13.89 -16.20 -13.79
C CYS A 592 -14.15 -14.98 -12.90
N LEU A 593 -13.97 -15.15 -11.59
CA LEU A 593 -14.13 -14.07 -10.62
C LEU A 593 -13.12 -12.93 -10.89
N GLU A 594 -11.86 -13.28 -11.15
CA GLU A 594 -10.80 -12.31 -11.42
C GLU A 594 -11.00 -11.60 -12.76
N GLY A 595 -11.32 -12.33 -13.84
CA GLY A 595 -11.60 -11.72 -15.13
C GLY A 595 -12.81 -10.79 -15.08
N ALA A 596 -13.87 -11.19 -14.36
CA ALA A 596 -15.03 -10.33 -14.13
C ALA A 596 -14.67 -9.10 -13.30
N LEU A 597 -13.79 -9.20 -12.30
CA LEU A 597 -13.32 -8.05 -11.54
C LEU A 597 -12.50 -7.08 -12.41
N LYS A 598 -11.56 -7.57 -13.23
CA LYS A 598 -10.77 -6.71 -14.14
C LYS A 598 -11.64 -5.97 -15.15
N LEU A 599 -12.60 -6.67 -15.76
CA LEU A 599 -13.57 -6.03 -16.66
C LEU A 599 -14.34 -4.92 -15.94
N LYS A 600 -14.79 -5.16 -14.71
CA LYS A 600 -15.55 -4.19 -13.92
C LYS A 600 -14.74 -2.96 -13.56
N GLU A 601 -13.52 -3.16 -13.06
CA GLU A 601 -12.62 -2.10 -12.60
C GLU A 601 -12.18 -1.17 -13.74
N LEU A 602 -11.89 -1.72 -14.93
CA LEU A 602 -11.24 -0.97 -16.00
C LEU A 602 -12.21 -0.45 -17.05
N THR A 603 -13.24 -1.26 -17.35
CA THR A 603 -14.16 -0.97 -18.45
C THR A 603 -15.46 -0.37 -17.96
N TYR A 604 -15.79 -0.51 -16.67
CA TYR A 604 -17.09 -0.18 -16.07
C TYR A 604 -18.28 -0.93 -16.68
N MET A 605 -18.02 -1.99 -17.46
CA MET A 605 -19.02 -2.96 -17.87
C MET A 605 -19.50 -3.75 -16.66
N HIS A 606 -20.78 -4.12 -16.65
CA HIS A 606 -21.29 -5.05 -15.66
C HIS A 606 -20.83 -6.48 -15.98
N SER A 607 -19.70 -6.88 -15.39
CA SER A 607 -19.16 -8.23 -15.54
C SER A 607 -19.35 -9.06 -14.27
N GLU A 608 -19.75 -10.32 -14.47
CA GLU A 608 -20.00 -11.27 -13.39
C GLU A 608 -19.34 -12.63 -13.68
N GLY A 609 -18.62 -13.16 -12.68
CA GLY A 609 -18.01 -14.48 -12.73
C GLY A 609 -18.96 -15.53 -12.16
N ILE A 610 -19.41 -16.46 -12.98
CA ILE A 610 -20.39 -17.48 -12.60
C ILE A 610 -19.74 -18.85 -12.55
N LEU A 611 -19.94 -19.57 -11.44
CA LEU A 611 -19.60 -20.98 -11.36
C LEU A 611 -20.49 -21.76 -12.34
N ALA A 612 -19.91 -22.38 -13.36
CA ALA A 612 -20.66 -23.04 -14.45
C ALA A 612 -21.62 -24.15 -13.96
N GLY A 613 -21.43 -24.64 -12.73
CA GLY A 613 -22.35 -25.56 -12.09
C GLY A 613 -23.67 -24.96 -11.65
N GLU A 614 -23.67 -23.68 -11.33
CA GLU A 614 -24.82 -22.98 -10.77
C GLU A 614 -25.77 -22.45 -11.84
N LEU A 615 -25.41 -22.56 -13.13
CA LEU A 615 -26.21 -22.04 -14.24
C LEU A 615 -27.69 -22.44 -14.15
N LYS A 616 -27.98 -23.73 -13.94
CA LYS A 616 -29.36 -24.23 -13.85
C LYS A 616 -30.12 -23.76 -12.62
N HIS A 617 -29.44 -23.19 -11.62
CA HIS A 617 -30.02 -22.74 -10.37
C HIS A 617 -30.43 -21.25 -10.41
N GLY A 618 -30.46 -20.64 -11.60
CA GLY A 618 -30.96 -19.28 -11.81
C GLY A 618 -30.25 -18.52 -12.92
N PRO A 619 -28.90 -18.40 -12.88
CA PRO A 619 -28.15 -17.55 -13.80
C PRO A 619 -28.32 -17.85 -15.30
N LEU A 620 -28.67 -19.09 -15.67
CA LEU A 620 -28.94 -19.45 -17.07
C LEU A 620 -30.12 -18.66 -17.66
N ALA A 621 -31.02 -18.11 -16.85
CA ALA A 621 -32.13 -17.27 -17.32
C ALA A 621 -31.66 -15.97 -17.99
N MET A 622 -30.43 -15.53 -17.72
CA MET A 622 -29.82 -14.35 -18.35
C MET A 622 -29.23 -14.63 -19.75
N VAL A 623 -29.17 -15.90 -20.15
CA VAL A 623 -28.54 -16.30 -21.43
C VAL A 623 -29.55 -16.20 -22.56
N ASP A 624 -29.21 -15.39 -23.56
CA ASP A 624 -29.88 -15.28 -24.85
C ASP A 624 -28.87 -15.04 -25.99
N HIS A 625 -29.35 -14.63 -27.16
CA HIS A 625 -28.49 -14.33 -28.32
C HIS A 625 -27.66 -13.03 -28.19
N ALA A 626 -28.08 -12.11 -27.31
CA ALA A 626 -27.45 -10.80 -27.15
C ALA A 626 -26.42 -10.80 -26.02
N MET A 627 -26.66 -11.56 -24.94
CA MET A 627 -25.79 -11.62 -23.77
C MET A 627 -24.37 -12.09 -24.15
N PRO A 628 -23.33 -11.25 -23.98
CA PRO A 628 -21.96 -11.65 -24.21
C PRO A 628 -21.47 -12.59 -23.12
N ILE A 629 -20.85 -13.69 -23.54
CA ILE A 629 -20.38 -14.74 -22.63
C ILE A 629 -18.95 -15.12 -23.01
N VAL A 630 -18.09 -15.25 -22.00
CA VAL A 630 -16.79 -15.91 -22.10
C VAL A 630 -16.84 -17.19 -21.26
N MET A 631 -16.52 -18.35 -21.83
CA MET A 631 -16.47 -19.61 -21.09
C MET A 631 -15.07 -20.21 -21.13
N ILE A 632 -14.63 -20.74 -19.99
CA ILE A 632 -13.32 -21.39 -19.83
C ILE A 632 -13.51 -22.90 -19.77
N ILE A 633 -12.96 -23.62 -20.75
CA ILE A 633 -13.05 -25.08 -20.87
C ILE A 633 -11.66 -25.63 -21.13
N MET A 634 -11.06 -26.23 -20.10
CA MET A 634 -9.72 -26.81 -20.14
C MET A 634 -9.77 -28.34 -20.11
N ASP A 635 -8.71 -29.00 -20.55
CA ASP A 635 -8.51 -30.45 -20.47
C ASP A 635 -8.06 -30.89 -19.07
N ASP A 636 -9.01 -30.77 -18.14
CA ASP A 636 -8.89 -31.14 -16.73
C ASP A 636 -10.02 -32.12 -16.32
N PRO A 637 -10.03 -32.65 -15.08
CA PRO A 637 -11.05 -33.62 -14.64
C PRO A 637 -12.51 -33.11 -14.68
N VAL A 638 -12.75 -31.81 -14.89
CA VAL A 638 -14.09 -31.22 -14.99
C VAL A 638 -14.49 -30.85 -16.42
N LYS A 639 -13.67 -31.13 -17.44
CA LYS A 639 -13.96 -30.85 -18.86
C LYS A 639 -15.36 -31.29 -19.30
N THR A 640 -15.74 -32.54 -19.06
CA THR A 640 -17.08 -33.06 -19.43
C THR A 640 -18.21 -32.25 -18.78
N LYS A 641 -18.01 -31.81 -17.53
CA LYS A 641 -18.99 -30.98 -16.80
C LYS A 641 -19.05 -29.57 -17.36
N CYS A 642 -17.94 -29.01 -17.84
CA CYS A 642 -17.88 -27.72 -18.52
C CYS A 642 -18.51 -27.79 -19.91
N MET A 643 -18.29 -28.87 -20.67
CA MET A 643 -18.96 -29.12 -21.94
C MET A 643 -20.49 -29.20 -21.79
N ASN A 644 -20.97 -29.85 -20.73
CA ASN A 644 -22.41 -29.85 -20.41
C ASN A 644 -22.95 -28.44 -20.15
N ALA A 645 -22.19 -27.57 -19.50
CA ALA A 645 -22.58 -26.17 -19.29
C ALA A 645 -22.59 -25.40 -20.62
N PHE A 646 -21.59 -25.62 -21.47
CA PHE A 646 -21.53 -25.03 -22.81
C PHE A 646 -22.73 -25.41 -23.67
N SER A 647 -23.12 -26.69 -23.71
CA SER A 647 -24.33 -27.13 -24.41
C SER A 647 -25.60 -26.48 -23.87
N GLN A 648 -25.68 -26.21 -22.56
CA GLN A 648 -26.83 -25.51 -21.97
C GLN A 648 -26.91 -24.05 -22.42
N VAL A 649 -25.78 -23.35 -22.49
CA VAL A 649 -25.68 -21.98 -23.00
C VAL A 649 -26.09 -21.94 -24.48
N GLN A 650 -25.56 -22.85 -25.30
CA GLN A 650 -25.93 -22.93 -26.72
C GLN A 650 -27.41 -23.25 -26.92
N ALA A 651 -28.00 -24.13 -26.10
CA ALA A 651 -29.42 -24.46 -26.16
C ALA A 651 -30.34 -23.29 -25.76
N ARG A 652 -29.79 -22.15 -25.33
CA ARG A 652 -30.50 -20.89 -25.06
C ARG A 652 -30.11 -19.77 -26.03
N GLY A 653 -29.39 -20.10 -27.10
CA GLY A 653 -28.98 -19.15 -28.12
C GLY A 653 -27.68 -18.40 -27.82
N GLY A 654 -27.08 -18.63 -26.65
CA GLY A 654 -25.81 -18.03 -26.25
C GLY A 654 -24.66 -18.43 -27.18
N GLN A 655 -23.83 -17.46 -27.55
CA GLN A 655 -22.70 -17.65 -28.45
C GLN A 655 -21.39 -17.32 -27.71
N PRO A 656 -20.91 -18.17 -26.80
CA PRO A 656 -19.77 -17.81 -25.96
C PRO A 656 -18.46 -17.73 -26.76
N VAL A 657 -17.55 -16.85 -26.33
CA VAL A 657 -16.12 -16.94 -26.68
C VAL A 657 -15.49 -17.97 -25.76
N LEU A 658 -14.89 -19.01 -26.32
CA LEU A 658 -14.22 -20.04 -25.51
C LEU A 658 -12.77 -19.71 -25.24
N ILE A 659 -12.29 -19.89 -24.01
CA ILE A 659 -10.87 -20.09 -23.72
C ILE A 659 -10.67 -21.58 -23.58
N CYS A 660 -9.83 -22.18 -24.42
CA CYS A 660 -9.61 -23.63 -24.48
C CYS A 660 -8.14 -23.99 -24.75
N ASN A 661 -7.77 -25.25 -24.55
CA ASN A 661 -6.44 -25.71 -24.90
C ASN A 661 -6.24 -25.76 -26.42
N GLU A 662 -5.04 -25.46 -26.89
CA GLU A 662 -4.68 -25.43 -28.30
C GLU A 662 -4.63 -26.81 -28.98
N ASP A 663 -4.45 -27.88 -28.19
CA ASP A 663 -4.45 -29.27 -28.63
C ASP A 663 -5.87 -29.89 -28.67
N ASP A 664 -6.90 -29.15 -28.25
CA ASP A 664 -8.29 -29.61 -28.22
C ASP A 664 -9.02 -29.36 -29.56
N GLU A 665 -8.57 -30.05 -30.61
CA GLU A 665 -9.11 -29.88 -31.97
C GLU A 665 -10.63 -30.09 -32.07
N GLU A 666 -11.18 -31.02 -31.29
CA GLU A 666 -12.61 -31.31 -31.28
C GLU A 666 -13.40 -30.09 -30.80
N LEU A 667 -12.98 -29.49 -29.69
CA LEU A 667 -13.62 -28.29 -29.15
C LEU A 667 -13.47 -27.10 -30.10
N ILE A 668 -12.28 -26.90 -30.66
CA ILE A 668 -12.00 -25.79 -31.59
C ILE A 668 -12.89 -25.88 -32.84
N LYS A 669 -13.15 -27.08 -33.38
CA LYS A 669 -14.05 -27.29 -34.53
C LYS A 669 -15.52 -27.01 -34.18
N LEU A 670 -15.91 -27.13 -32.92
CA LEU A 670 -17.28 -26.90 -32.46
C LEU A 670 -17.62 -25.41 -32.25
N VAL A 671 -16.61 -24.52 -32.19
CA VAL A 671 -16.83 -23.10 -31.90
C VAL A 671 -16.20 -22.13 -32.88
N HIS A 672 -16.97 -21.12 -33.28
CA HIS A 672 -16.49 -20.05 -34.15
C HIS A 672 -15.53 -19.08 -33.43
N ARG A 673 -15.77 -18.81 -32.14
CA ARG A 673 -14.98 -17.84 -31.35
C ARG A 673 -14.24 -18.56 -30.23
N HIS A 674 -12.92 -18.57 -30.29
CA HIS A 674 -12.08 -19.21 -29.29
C HIS A 674 -10.71 -18.52 -29.12
N ILE A 675 -10.13 -18.64 -27.94
CA ILE A 675 -8.76 -18.28 -27.60
C ILE A 675 -8.08 -19.58 -27.20
N ALA A 676 -7.24 -20.10 -28.09
CA ALA A 676 -6.50 -21.33 -27.89
C ALA A 676 -5.21 -21.00 -27.13
N ILE A 677 -4.99 -21.67 -25.99
CA ILE A 677 -3.82 -21.44 -25.14
C ILE A 677 -3.07 -22.75 -24.86
N PRO A 678 -1.77 -22.70 -24.51
CA PRO A 678 -1.00 -23.90 -24.19
C PRO A 678 -1.61 -24.70 -23.05
N ARG A 679 -1.45 -26.02 -23.13
CA ARG A 679 -1.79 -26.95 -22.05
C ARG A 679 -0.67 -27.03 -21.03
N THR A 680 -1.02 -26.98 -19.75
CA THR A 680 -0.11 -27.26 -18.62
C THR A 680 -0.81 -28.17 -17.61
N VAL A 681 -0.16 -28.41 -16.46
CA VAL A 681 -0.77 -29.12 -15.34
C VAL A 681 -1.99 -28.35 -14.84
N ASP A 682 -3.08 -29.07 -14.56
CA ASP A 682 -4.39 -28.54 -14.17
C ASP A 682 -4.34 -27.40 -13.14
N CYS A 683 -3.56 -27.55 -12.06
CA CYS A 683 -3.45 -26.57 -11.00
C CYS A 683 -2.68 -25.29 -11.38
N LEU A 684 -1.97 -25.27 -12.52
CA LEU A 684 -1.29 -24.08 -13.06
C LEU A 684 -2.05 -23.46 -14.24
N GLN A 685 -3.02 -24.17 -14.82
CA GLN A 685 -3.73 -23.72 -16.02
C GLN A 685 -4.44 -22.37 -15.80
N GLY A 686 -4.93 -22.11 -14.57
CA GLY A 686 -5.55 -20.83 -14.20
C GLY A 686 -4.65 -19.60 -14.38
N ILE A 687 -3.32 -19.76 -14.27
CA ILE A 687 -2.35 -18.68 -14.56
C ILE A 687 -2.38 -18.32 -16.04
N LEU A 688 -2.53 -19.30 -16.94
CA LEU A 688 -2.61 -19.05 -18.38
C LEU A 688 -3.99 -18.52 -18.77
N CYS A 689 -5.06 -19.03 -18.17
CA CYS A 689 -6.44 -18.64 -18.50
C CYS A 689 -6.81 -17.21 -18.09
N VAL A 690 -6.13 -16.62 -17.10
CA VAL A 690 -6.44 -15.25 -16.64
C VAL A 690 -5.85 -14.18 -17.57
N VAL A 691 -4.71 -14.46 -18.22
CA VAL A 691 -4.00 -13.47 -19.07
C VAL A 691 -4.86 -12.97 -20.23
N PRO A 692 -5.62 -13.83 -20.96
CA PRO A 692 -6.55 -13.33 -21.98
C PRO A 692 -7.63 -12.40 -21.44
N LEU A 693 -8.11 -12.60 -20.21
CA LEU A 693 -9.12 -11.75 -19.58
C LEU A 693 -8.52 -10.41 -19.12
N GLN A 694 -7.26 -10.40 -18.69
CA GLN A 694 -6.53 -9.16 -18.41
C GLN A 694 -6.36 -8.33 -19.69
N LEU A 695 -5.92 -8.95 -20.79
CA LEU A 695 -5.78 -8.31 -22.10
C LEU A 695 -7.13 -7.83 -22.65
N LEU A 696 -8.19 -8.65 -22.54
CA LEU A 696 -9.54 -8.27 -22.96
C LEU A 696 -10.02 -7.03 -22.21
N SER A 697 -9.83 -6.99 -20.89
CA SER A 697 -10.20 -5.83 -20.06
C SER A 697 -9.42 -4.58 -20.45
N PHE A 698 -8.11 -4.73 -20.67
CA PHE A 698 -7.24 -3.66 -21.14
C PHE A 698 -7.71 -3.08 -22.49
N HIS A 699 -7.91 -3.93 -23.50
CA HIS A 699 -8.31 -3.47 -24.84
C HIS A 699 -9.70 -2.82 -24.84
N ILE A 700 -10.67 -3.38 -24.12
CA ILE A 700 -12.01 -2.78 -24.01
C ILE A 700 -11.90 -1.38 -23.36
N ALA A 701 -11.14 -1.23 -22.28
CA ALA A 701 -10.98 0.05 -21.61
C ALA A 701 -10.32 1.10 -22.51
N VAL A 702 -9.28 0.71 -23.26
CA VAL A 702 -8.62 1.57 -24.24
C VAL A 702 -9.58 1.97 -25.37
N LEU A 703 -10.37 1.03 -25.89
CA LEU A 703 -11.38 1.31 -26.94
C LEU A 703 -12.49 2.25 -26.44
N ARG A 704 -12.84 2.18 -25.14
CA ARG A 704 -13.77 3.12 -24.48
C ARG A 704 -13.15 4.49 -24.17
N GLY A 705 -11.86 4.68 -24.42
CA GLY A 705 -11.14 5.92 -24.12
C GLY A 705 -10.89 6.14 -22.63
N TYR A 706 -10.89 5.08 -21.81
CA TYR A 706 -10.62 5.18 -20.38
C TYR A 706 -9.12 5.05 -20.06
N ASP A 707 -8.72 5.67 -18.95
CA ASP A 707 -7.38 5.54 -18.40
C ASP A 707 -7.28 4.23 -17.60
N VAL A 708 -6.54 3.26 -18.14
CA VAL A 708 -6.34 1.95 -17.52
C VAL A 708 -5.41 1.98 -16.31
N ASP A 709 -4.56 3.00 -16.19
CA ASP A 709 -3.66 3.13 -15.05
C ASP A 709 -4.38 3.81 -13.86
N CYS A 710 -5.40 4.64 -14.13
CA CYS A 710 -6.18 5.39 -13.13
C CYS A 710 -7.72 5.20 -13.31
N PRO A 711 -8.28 4.01 -13.03
CA PRO A 711 -9.71 3.76 -13.12
C PRO A 711 -10.48 4.54 -12.06
N ARG A 712 -11.56 5.22 -12.46
CA ARG A 712 -12.33 6.14 -11.61
C ARG A 712 -12.76 5.52 -10.28
N ASN A 713 -12.87 6.36 -9.26
CA ASN A 713 -13.33 6.03 -7.90
C ASN A 713 -12.42 5.05 -7.13
N LEU A 714 -11.30 4.62 -7.70
CA LEU A 714 -10.42 3.61 -7.12
C LEU A 714 -8.99 4.12 -6.98
N ALA A 715 -8.32 3.66 -5.94
CA ALA A 715 -6.88 3.80 -5.74
C ALA A 715 -6.25 2.41 -5.62
N LYS A 716 -4.95 2.28 -5.92
CA LYS A 716 -4.27 0.98 -5.91
C LYS A 716 -4.37 0.22 -4.58
N SER A 717 -4.39 0.92 -3.44
CA SER A 717 -4.42 0.28 -2.12
C SER A 717 -5.39 0.97 -1.18
N VAL A 718 -6.26 0.15 -0.56
CA VAL A 718 -7.23 0.55 0.47
C VAL A 718 -6.58 0.37 1.83
N THR A 719 -6.13 1.46 2.43
CA THR A 719 -5.28 1.44 3.65
C THR A 719 -5.88 2.22 4.81
N VAL A 720 -7.09 2.70 4.61
CA VAL A 720 -7.93 3.37 5.60
C VAL A 720 -9.35 2.84 5.40
N ALA A 721 -10.10 2.72 6.50
CA ALA A 721 -11.48 2.25 6.52
C ALA A 721 -12.47 3.37 6.15
#